data_AF-A0A9P2ZT51-F1
#
_entry.id   AF-A0A9P2ZT51-F1
#
_cell.length_a   1.000
_cell.length_b   1.000
_cell.length_c   1.000
_cell.angle_alpha   90.00
_cell.angle_beta   90.00
_cell.angle_gamma   90.00
#
_symmetry.space_group_name_H-M   'P 1'
#
loop_
_entity.id
_entity.type
_entity.pdbx_description
1 polymer ?
#
loop_
_entity_poly.entity_id
_entity_poly.type
_entity_poly.pdbx_seq_one_letter_code
_entity_poly.pdbx_strand_id
1 'polypeptide(L)'
;MTASTFNPRTKSEHLASLSVALAPHSSGRHLSRFSRPNEPYFHLSDTAWATCHRLDYKEAELLIRNRAAKGFTCIMIVVFVQHGAFLYPNREGHWPFAPLEGHQEKSGDYLPDVTRPNPKYFEFVDKVLNLAASLGVTIALLPTWGRYVTGGYYGSPILFNKENAYEYGRFLGHRYPFVPWFLGGDTNRYWHPDTLQSIKDGKAPPASIDYGPVFKAMANGLIDGERAAVAEMDAELQTLAQGYKPFMTFHSASCWLPDAPIPTASAQFPNATWWSFDSCQSGHHDSLVTEDTVTGSHAQAGAGNIPMWLGRSSYQAIRQMYETKHSDGVPRPCLDLEPHYENTHQHWSYEMPKWVGADIRNGGWQAIFAGACGYVYGCNSIIQMHNDRSKTHLPIVPPTTAYTNWYLELDLEGAYSASIMRRIMLSLPDYFSRIPDQNFITSDTQEPADGTAAGDKLVSGMRGEGWAMVHLPYGGSVEVDLSKALPSQGQWRAWWINPRTGARESFEKGEEPKGVRSFKSPTQGSLEDDWLLLLETSTPSNTSCIILEDMLSPSDSIEAPPSKDIIAHGAKLYSSLKAFTQRRDFINMVSSQVGTGNWGAVRRDFTGKMLFVAIFGTFGSMTFAFDVGWWGSALGHPAFTNYYGQLTKPNGTHALSPTQQSCGTALGTAGTMIGCMIASWSARALGRKRSFLLLAVIALMGSTVQLTSVLGDRSGPNKFWQLVVGKIMVNASVGIATTVVPPYLSEVSPTSIRAFMVTFHSLAEGVGGILANATVYGLQKRTDMLPWMLPIGLQMVIPVLMIISSVLLPESPRWLIEMGRKEDAIKSIERLRTGGAEAAREEVAALEDAIHQHEQLTGGTSWIHLFRGSNARRTMITVAMTCLQQGMGISMVNNYLVVTLLNIGVTNPIQIALILGCCQFVVMLTVMSFAPDRFGRRPMLMLGAFLMGSALFVVGSISAATNNAPPPVMQRTTIGMFFVWALSFSTSWGPLSWTTMAETPSAALREKSMGLGAWAGFGVGMTVNFVQPYISAAIGARSAFVYASIAPFSIAFTYFLIPEFKGRSLEQIDEMFDAKVPARKFATYQCRTDLSDAADRQVEADKLGSDEKRASMDQIETAEMAQRV
;
A
#
# COMPACT_ATOMS: atom_id res chain seq x y z
N MET A 1 -35.09 32.68 -13.26
CA MET A 1 -35.42 31.58 -12.32
C MET A 1 -36.31 32.12 -11.20
N THR A 2 -37.41 31.47 -10.79
CA THR A 2 -38.30 31.98 -9.73
C THR A 2 -37.78 31.61 -8.34
N ALA A 3 -37.95 32.49 -7.35
CA ALA A 3 -37.46 32.36 -5.97
C ALA A 3 -37.97 31.10 -5.20
N SER A 4 -38.91 30.35 -5.77
CA SER A 4 -39.53 29.15 -5.16
C SER A 4 -38.68 27.87 -5.22
N THR A 5 -37.50 27.88 -5.87
CA THR A 5 -36.61 26.71 -5.97
C THR A 5 -35.42 26.73 -4.99
N PHE A 6 -35.32 27.75 -4.15
CA PHE A 6 -34.25 27.88 -3.16
C PHE A 6 -34.70 27.29 -1.83
N ASN A 7 -34.13 26.17 -1.41
CA ASN A 7 -33.99 25.93 0.02
C ASN A 7 -32.86 26.86 0.51
N PRO A 8 -33.17 27.88 1.34
CA PRO A 8 -32.14 28.80 1.83
C PRO A 8 -31.23 28.06 2.82
N ARG A 9 -29.91 28.29 2.70
CA ARG A 9 -28.94 27.78 3.68
C ARG A 9 -29.17 28.48 5.03
N THR A 10 -28.93 27.72 6.09
CA THR A 10 -29.07 28.16 7.48
C THR A 10 -28.00 29.18 7.86
N LYS A 11 -28.26 30.00 8.90
CA LYS A 11 -27.27 30.93 9.47
C LYS A 11 -25.96 30.23 9.84
N SER A 12 -26.03 29.02 10.41
CA SER A 12 -24.84 28.22 10.75
C SER A 12 -24.01 27.82 9.53
N GLU A 13 -24.66 27.50 8.41
CA GLU A 13 -23.95 27.13 7.17
C GLU A 13 -23.28 28.34 6.53
N HIS A 14 -23.91 29.53 6.59
CA HIS A 14 -23.28 30.78 6.16
C HIS A 14 -22.07 31.16 7.02
N LEU A 15 -22.18 31.03 8.35
CA LEU A 15 -21.04 31.24 9.26
C LEU A 15 -19.88 30.28 8.97
N ALA A 16 -20.19 29.00 8.72
CA ALA A 16 -19.18 28.02 8.35
C ALA A 16 -18.49 28.39 7.04
N SER A 17 -19.24 28.75 5.99
CA SER A 17 -18.68 29.21 4.71
C SER A 17 -17.83 30.48 4.85
N LEU A 18 -18.29 31.47 5.62
CA LEU A 18 -17.53 32.69 5.87
C LEU A 18 -16.23 32.43 6.64
N SER A 19 -16.23 31.48 7.58
CA SER A 19 -15.03 31.13 8.36
C SER A 19 -13.88 30.58 7.50
N VAL A 20 -14.21 29.99 6.35
CA VAL A 20 -13.25 29.43 5.39
C VAL A 20 -13.10 30.28 4.12
N ALA A 21 -13.69 31.48 4.08
CA ALA A 21 -13.59 32.39 2.96
C ALA A 21 -12.15 32.88 2.74
N LEU A 22 -11.73 32.97 1.48
CA LEU A 22 -10.38 33.38 1.09
C LEU A 22 -10.32 34.86 0.71
N ALA A 23 -9.18 35.50 0.97
CA ALA A 23 -8.87 36.84 0.52
C ALA A 23 -7.39 36.96 0.11
N PRO A 24 -7.05 37.78 -0.90
CA PRO A 24 -5.67 38.15 -1.17
C PRO A 24 -5.06 38.88 0.03
N HIS A 25 -3.85 38.52 0.42
CA HIS A 25 -3.11 39.26 1.46
C HIS A 25 -2.56 40.57 0.88
N SER A 26 -2.42 41.59 1.73
CA SER A 26 -1.93 42.93 1.35
C SER A 26 -0.54 42.93 0.72
N SER A 27 0.28 41.90 0.98
CA SER A 27 1.59 41.69 0.33
C SER A 27 1.55 41.54 -1.19
N GLY A 28 0.37 41.26 -1.77
CA GLY A 28 0.25 40.98 -3.21
C GLY A 28 0.85 39.65 -3.67
N ARG A 29 1.33 38.80 -2.76
CA ARG A 29 1.96 37.49 -3.09
C ARG A 29 1.33 36.31 -2.35
N HIS A 30 0.65 36.56 -1.24
CA HIS A 30 0.13 35.54 -0.35
C HIS A 30 -1.40 35.56 -0.30
N LEU A 31 -1.98 34.46 0.16
CA LEU A 31 -3.41 34.37 0.48
C LEU A 31 -3.60 34.39 2.00
N SER A 32 -4.81 34.71 2.44
CA SER A 32 -5.24 34.71 3.84
C SER A 32 -6.69 34.26 3.95
N ARG A 33 -7.11 33.90 5.17
CA ARG A 33 -8.55 33.80 5.48
C ARG A 33 -9.09 35.21 5.59
N PHE A 34 -10.25 35.48 4.98
CA PHE A 34 -10.87 36.80 5.07
C PHE A 34 -11.10 37.24 6.53
N SER A 35 -11.56 36.32 7.38
CA SER A 35 -11.79 36.58 8.81
C SER A 35 -10.53 36.73 9.64
N ARG A 36 -9.37 36.30 9.13
CA ARG A 36 -8.08 36.25 9.83
C ARG A 36 -6.94 36.66 8.89
N PRO A 37 -6.88 37.94 8.47
CA PRO A 37 -5.98 38.41 7.41
C PRO A 37 -4.50 38.32 7.79
N ASN A 38 -4.18 38.37 9.08
CA ASN A 38 -2.80 38.31 9.60
C ASN A 38 -2.35 36.88 9.93
N GLU A 39 -3.20 35.86 9.73
CA GLU A 39 -2.82 34.46 9.95
C GLU A 39 -2.23 33.86 8.66
N PRO A 40 -1.03 33.25 8.72
CA PRO A 40 -0.42 32.57 7.58
C PRO A 40 -1.36 31.53 6.96
N TYR A 41 -1.69 31.71 5.68
CA TYR A 41 -2.45 30.75 4.89
C TYR A 41 -1.63 30.30 3.69
N PHE A 42 -1.22 29.03 3.73
CA PHE A 42 -0.63 28.34 2.58
C PHE A 42 -1.72 27.57 1.86
N HIS A 43 -1.97 27.91 0.58
CA HIS A 43 -2.99 27.24 -0.21
C HIS A 43 -2.51 25.83 -0.57
N LEU A 44 -3.08 24.81 0.06
CA LEU A 44 -2.82 23.42 -0.30
C LEU A 44 -4.11 22.78 -0.77
N SER A 45 -4.22 22.54 -2.08
CA SER A 45 -5.41 21.91 -2.68
C SER A 45 -5.13 20.53 -3.25
N ASP A 46 -6.17 19.69 -3.26
CA ASP A 46 -6.21 18.48 -4.07
C ASP A 46 -7.20 18.65 -5.21
N THR A 47 -6.87 18.07 -6.36
CA THR A 47 -7.69 18.10 -7.56
C THR A 47 -8.66 16.93 -7.60
N ALA A 48 -9.93 17.22 -7.32
CA ALA A 48 -10.99 16.22 -7.15
C ALA A 48 -12.19 16.52 -8.06
N TRP A 49 -11.91 16.74 -9.35
CA TRP A 49 -12.85 17.33 -10.31
C TRP A 49 -14.24 16.70 -10.31
N ALA A 50 -14.32 15.37 -10.29
CA ALA A 50 -15.59 14.67 -10.44
C ALA A 50 -16.35 14.35 -9.15
N THR A 51 -15.98 14.96 -8.02
CA THR A 51 -16.62 14.72 -6.71
C THR A 51 -18.14 14.79 -6.78
N CYS A 52 -18.70 15.87 -7.32
CA CYS A 52 -20.16 16.12 -7.35
C CYS A 52 -20.95 15.17 -8.27
N HIS A 53 -20.27 14.49 -9.19
CA HIS A 53 -20.93 13.62 -10.17
C HIS A 53 -20.69 12.14 -9.92
N ARG A 54 -19.48 11.76 -9.51
CA ARG A 54 -19.02 10.37 -9.47
C ARG A 54 -18.98 9.75 -8.09
N LEU A 55 -19.14 10.52 -7.02
CA LEU A 55 -19.16 10.02 -5.65
C LEU A 55 -20.57 10.09 -5.08
N ASP A 56 -20.92 9.12 -4.23
CA ASP A 56 -22.00 9.30 -3.26
C ASP A 56 -21.51 10.13 -2.04
N TYR A 57 -22.41 10.48 -1.14
CA TYR A 57 -22.04 11.28 0.05
C TYR A 57 -21.01 10.62 0.96
N LYS A 58 -21.02 9.30 1.13
CA LYS A 58 -20.05 8.61 1.99
C LYS A 58 -18.67 8.57 1.35
N GLU A 59 -18.63 8.40 0.04
CA GLU A 59 -17.41 8.44 -0.76
C GLU A 59 -16.82 9.87 -0.75
N ALA A 60 -17.65 10.91 -0.94
CA ALA A 60 -17.20 12.31 -0.82
C ALA A 60 -16.72 12.63 0.61
N GLU A 61 -17.40 12.10 1.64
CA GLU A 61 -16.98 12.25 3.03
C GLU A 61 -15.61 11.62 3.30
N LEU A 62 -15.35 10.42 2.77
CA LEU A 62 -14.06 9.75 2.86
C LEU A 62 -12.93 10.61 2.27
N LEU A 63 -13.15 11.16 1.06
CA LEU A 63 -12.18 12.03 0.40
C LEU A 63 -11.88 13.27 1.24
N ILE A 64 -12.91 14.03 1.62
CA ILE A 64 -12.76 15.32 2.29
C ILE A 64 -12.12 15.14 3.67
N ARG A 65 -12.56 14.14 4.46
CA ARG A 65 -11.95 13.86 5.77
C ARG A 65 -10.50 13.42 5.63
N ASN A 66 -10.15 12.66 4.60
CA ASN A 66 -8.77 12.27 4.34
C ASN A 66 -7.89 13.49 4.03
N ARG A 67 -8.36 14.41 3.19
CA ARG A 67 -7.63 15.64 2.84
C ARG A 67 -7.51 16.60 4.01
N ALA A 68 -8.58 16.80 4.78
CA ALA A 68 -8.54 17.55 6.02
C ALA A 68 -7.50 16.97 7.00
N ALA A 69 -7.48 15.65 7.19
CA ALA A 69 -6.51 14.98 8.07
C ALA A 69 -5.06 15.11 7.59
N LYS A 70 -4.83 15.26 6.27
CA LYS A 70 -3.52 15.56 5.69
C LYS A 70 -3.17 17.05 5.66
N GLY A 71 -4.03 17.93 6.17
CA GLY A 71 -3.77 19.37 6.23
C GLY A 71 -3.95 20.11 4.91
N PHE A 72 -4.64 19.51 3.93
CA PHE A 72 -5.14 20.23 2.76
C PHE A 72 -6.11 21.30 3.23
N THR A 73 -5.93 22.53 2.75
CA THR A 73 -6.77 23.67 3.12
C THR A 73 -7.87 23.92 2.09
N CYS A 74 -7.75 23.32 0.90
CA CYS A 74 -8.66 23.50 -0.21
C CYS A 74 -8.89 22.17 -0.95
N ILE A 75 -10.04 22.00 -1.60
CA ILE A 75 -10.30 20.92 -2.57
C ILE A 75 -10.99 21.53 -3.78
N MET A 76 -10.48 21.21 -4.97
CA MET A 76 -10.98 21.73 -6.23
C MET A 76 -11.98 20.73 -6.84
N ILE A 77 -13.21 21.18 -7.09
CA ILE A 77 -14.29 20.33 -7.63
C ILE A 77 -15.07 21.07 -8.72
N VAL A 78 -15.73 20.32 -9.59
CA VAL A 78 -16.54 20.87 -10.69
C VAL A 78 -18.01 20.54 -10.43
N VAL A 79 -18.89 21.53 -10.54
CA VAL A 79 -20.35 21.30 -10.49
C VAL A 79 -20.76 20.54 -11.75
N PHE A 80 -20.44 21.03 -12.94
CA PHE A 80 -20.78 20.35 -14.20
C PHE A 80 -19.53 19.80 -14.90
N VAL A 81 -19.19 18.54 -14.59
CA VAL A 81 -17.94 17.87 -14.97
C VAL A 81 -17.82 17.57 -16.48
N GLN A 82 -16.58 17.61 -16.99
CA GLN A 82 -16.20 17.46 -18.41
C GLN A 82 -16.84 16.26 -19.13
N HIS A 83 -16.89 15.08 -18.48
CA HIS A 83 -17.40 13.85 -19.06
C HIS A 83 -18.41 13.15 -18.16
N GLY A 84 -19.44 12.60 -18.78
CA GLY A 84 -20.46 11.78 -18.12
C GLY A 84 -21.66 12.57 -17.59
N ALA A 85 -21.53 13.88 -17.33
CA ALA A 85 -22.64 14.68 -16.79
C ALA A 85 -23.83 14.90 -17.75
N PHE A 86 -23.59 14.73 -19.05
CA PHE A 86 -24.62 14.74 -20.09
C PHE A 86 -25.10 13.33 -20.50
N LEU A 87 -24.41 12.28 -20.06
CA LEU A 87 -24.69 10.90 -20.47
C LEU A 87 -25.41 10.11 -19.39
N TYR A 88 -25.13 10.41 -18.12
CA TYR A 88 -25.60 9.65 -16.98
C TYR A 88 -25.87 10.60 -15.80
N PRO A 89 -26.83 10.28 -14.93
CA PRO A 89 -27.01 11.02 -13.69
C PRO A 89 -25.79 10.85 -12.77
N ASN A 90 -25.72 11.67 -11.71
CA ASN A 90 -24.71 11.50 -10.68
C ASN A 90 -24.90 10.17 -9.92
N ARG A 91 -23.99 9.88 -9.01
CA ARG A 91 -24.00 8.62 -8.24
C ARG A 91 -25.23 8.43 -7.34
N GLU A 92 -25.90 9.52 -6.96
CA GLU A 92 -27.17 9.53 -6.22
C GLU A 92 -28.41 9.38 -7.15
N GLY A 93 -28.20 9.30 -8.47
CA GLY A 93 -29.27 9.11 -9.46
C GLY A 93 -29.95 10.41 -9.89
N HIS A 94 -29.28 11.55 -9.79
CA HIS A 94 -29.82 12.87 -10.13
C HIS A 94 -29.05 13.52 -11.27
N TRP A 95 -29.78 14.06 -12.24
CA TRP A 95 -29.21 14.87 -13.31
C TRP A 95 -28.93 16.30 -12.82
N PRO A 96 -27.88 16.99 -13.31
CA PRO A 96 -27.55 18.34 -12.84
C PRO A 96 -28.64 19.38 -13.12
N PHE A 97 -29.37 19.21 -14.22
CA PHE A 97 -30.38 20.13 -14.70
C PHE A 97 -31.64 19.37 -15.12
N ALA A 98 -32.75 20.08 -15.29
CA ALA A 98 -33.91 19.54 -16.00
C ALA A 98 -33.57 19.35 -17.49
N PRO A 99 -34.19 18.38 -18.18
CA PRO A 99 -34.00 18.24 -19.62
C PRO A 99 -34.62 19.45 -20.34
N LEU A 100 -33.97 19.84 -21.44
CA LEU A 100 -34.50 20.80 -22.40
C LEU A 100 -35.82 20.30 -22.99
N GLU A 101 -36.68 21.21 -23.40
CA GLU A 101 -37.96 20.85 -24.04
C GLU A 101 -37.72 19.89 -25.23
N GLY A 102 -38.50 18.80 -25.26
CA GLY A 102 -38.35 17.71 -26.25
C GLY A 102 -37.38 16.59 -25.86
N HIS A 103 -36.60 16.75 -24.78
CA HIS A 103 -35.66 15.75 -24.26
C HIS A 103 -36.12 15.12 -22.94
N GLN A 104 -35.57 13.97 -22.57
CA GLN A 104 -35.90 13.26 -21.32
C GLN A 104 -34.68 13.03 -20.42
N GLU A 105 -34.91 12.82 -19.11
CA GLU A 105 -33.91 12.42 -18.11
C GLU A 105 -33.45 10.96 -18.31
N LYS A 106 -33.00 10.64 -19.52
CA LYS A 106 -32.65 9.29 -19.97
C LYS A 106 -31.33 9.32 -20.73
N SER A 107 -30.44 8.38 -20.38
CA SER A 107 -29.16 8.19 -21.07
C SER A 107 -29.37 8.05 -22.58
N GLY A 108 -28.65 8.85 -23.37
CA GLY A 108 -28.75 8.89 -24.83
C GLY A 108 -29.78 9.87 -25.40
N ASP A 109 -30.66 10.45 -24.56
CA ASP A 109 -31.68 11.44 -24.98
C ASP A 109 -31.64 12.73 -24.13
N TYR A 110 -30.79 12.78 -23.10
CA TYR A 110 -30.69 13.93 -22.20
C TYR A 110 -29.90 15.09 -22.80
N LEU A 111 -30.54 16.26 -22.89
CA LEU A 111 -29.91 17.55 -23.18
C LEU A 111 -30.26 18.52 -22.04
N PRO A 112 -29.28 19.04 -21.27
CA PRO A 112 -29.56 19.86 -20.09
C PRO A 112 -30.05 21.27 -20.44
N ASP A 113 -31.09 21.73 -19.77
CA ASP A 113 -31.45 23.14 -19.70
C ASP A 113 -30.75 23.78 -18.50
N VAL A 114 -29.62 24.45 -18.76
CA VAL A 114 -28.79 25.09 -17.72
C VAL A 114 -29.51 26.20 -16.94
N THR A 115 -30.66 26.67 -17.42
CA THR A 115 -31.50 27.64 -16.71
C THR A 115 -32.44 27.01 -15.68
N ARG A 116 -32.50 25.67 -15.63
CA ARG A 116 -33.35 24.90 -14.72
C ARG A 116 -32.53 23.90 -13.89
N PRO A 117 -31.77 24.36 -12.87
CA PRO A 117 -31.01 23.50 -11.96
C PRO A 117 -31.90 22.46 -11.27
N ASN A 118 -31.42 21.23 -11.13
CA ASN A 118 -32.14 20.17 -10.42
C ASN A 118 -31.90 20.27 -8.90
N PRO A 119 -32.94 20.52 -8.06
CA PRO A 119 -32.75 20.73 -6.62
C PRO A 119 -32.04 19.57 -5.91
N LYS A 120 -32.28 18.31 -6.30
CA LYS A 120 -31.68 17.14 -5.65
C LYS A 120 -30.19 17.00 -5.95
N TYR A 121 -29.77 17.38 -7.15
CA TYR A 121 -28.34 17.41 -7.49
C TYR A 121 -27.61 18.47 -6.65
N PHE A 122 -28.20 19.66 -6.53
CA PHE A 122 -27.60 20.74 -5.76
C PHE A 122 -27.67 20.50 -4.25
N GLU A 123 -28.63 19.74 -3.73
CA GLU A 123 -28.62 19.26 -2.34
C GLU A 123 -27.38 18.42 -2.02
N PHE A 124 -26.91 17.62 -2.97
CA PHE A 124 -25.66 16.88 -2.82
C PHE A 124 -24.44 17.82 -2.77
N VAL A 125 -24.42 18.83 -3.64
CA VAL A 125 -23.37 19.86 -3.65
C VAL A 125 -23.36 20.62 -2.32
N ASP A 126 -24.51 21.00 -1.78
CA ASP A 126 -24.62 21.64 -0.45
C ASP A 126 -23.95 20.79 0.63
N LYS A 127 -24.25 19.48 0.67
CA LYS A 127 -23.70 18.54 1.66
C LYS A 127 -22.18 18.44 1.58
N VAL A 128 -21.62 18.47 0.37
CA VAL A 128 -20.16 18.45 0.13
C VAL A 128 -19.51 19.74 0.65
N LEU A 129 -20.07 20.90 0.31
CA LEU A 129 -19.54 22.21 0.75
C LEU A 129 -19.63 22.38 2.26
N ASN A 130 -20.77 22.01 2.86
CA ASN A 130 -20.99 22.07 4.30
C ASN A 130 -20.01 21.18 5.07
N LEU A 131 -19.79 19.94 4.58
CA LEU A 131 -18.84 19.02 5.21
C LEU A 131 -17.42 19.59 5.17
N ALA A 132 -16.97 20.09 4.02
CA ALA A 132 -15.64 20.68 3.89
C ALA A 132 -15.47 21.88 4.84
N ALA A 133 -16.44 22.81 4.86
CA ALA A 133 -16.41 23.96 5.75
C ALA A 133 -16.37 23.56 7.23
N SER A 134 -17.13 22.53 7.63
CA SER A 134 -17.12 22.00 9.01
C SER A 134 -15.76 21.42 9.45
N LEU A 135 -14.91 21.06 8.47
CA LEU A 135 -13.55 20.55 8.68
C LEU A 135 -12.47 21.62 8.46
N GLY A 136 -12.87 22.89 8.26
CA GLY A 136 -11.95 23.99 7.97
C GLY A 136 -11.34 23.93 6.56
N VAL A 137 -11.90 23.12 5.66
CA VAL A 137 -11.45 22.97 4.27
C VAL A 137 -12.33 23.84 3.35
N THR A 138 -11.69 24.63 2.48
CA THR A 138 -12.42 25.39 1.46
C THR A 138 -12.68 24.52 0.24
N ILE A 139 -13.87 24.59 -0.34
CA ILE A 139 -14.09 24.07 -1.68
C ILE A 139 -13.86 25.20 -2.67
N ALA A 140 -12.91 25.03 -3.60
CA ALA A 140 -12.82 25.85 -4.78
C ALA A 140 -13.72 25.26 -5.87
N LEU A 141 -14.72 26.01 -6.29
CA LEU A 141 -15.81 25.50 -7.09
C LEU A 141 -15.72 26.01 -8.52
N LEU A 142 -15.62 25.07 -9.46
CA LEU A 142 -15.78 25.32 -10.89
C LEU A 142 -17.28 25.27 -11.23
N PRO A 143 -17.91 26.36 -11.74
CA PRO A 143 -19.33 26.35 -12.12
C PRO A 143 -19.66 25.31 -13.20
N THR A 144 -18.76 25.13 -14.17
CA THR A 144 -18.88 24.18 -15.27
C THR A 144 -17.50 23.97 -15.87
N TRP A 145 -17.25 22.80 -16.45
CA TRP A 145 -16.07 22.60 -17.29
C TRP A 145 -16.14 23.45 -18.56
N GLY A 146 -14.98 23.90 -19.05
CA GLY A 146 -14.86 24.85 -20.16
C GLY A 146 -15.44 24.35 -21.48
N ARG A 147 -15.43 23.03 -21.70
CA ARG A 147 -16.05 22.37 -22.86
C ARG A 147 -17.48 22.84 -23.11
N TYR A 148 -18.29 23.01 -22.07
CA TYR A 148 -19.70 23.38 -22.24
C TYR A 148 -19.88 24.88 -22.56
N VAL A 149 -18.80 25.67 -22.49
CA VAL A 149 -18.78 27.08 -22.85
C VAL A 149 -18.17 27.28 -24.24
N THR A 150 -17.05 26.63 -24.54
CA THR A 150 -16.23 26.91 -25.73
C THR A 150 -16.17 25.75 -26.74
N GLY A 151 -16.68 24.58 -26.38
CA GLY A 151 -16.44 23.30 -27.08
C GLY A 151 -15.16 22.58 -26.64
N GLY A 152 -14.18 23.29 -26.07
CA GLY A 152 -12.91 22.71 -25.59
C GLY A 152 -12.25 21.74 -26.59
N TYR A 153 -11.62 20.68 -26.09
CA TYR A 153 -11.00 19.63 -26.90
C TYR A 153 -11.96 18.65 -27.59
N TYR A 154 -13.26 18.74 -27.31
CA TYR A 154 -14.23 17.69 -27.63
C TYR A 154 -15.38 18.17 -28.51
N GLY A 155 -15.43 19.46 -28.84
CA GLY A 155 -16.51 20.09 -29.58
C GLY A 155 -17.82 20.15 -28.79
N SER A 156 -18.93 20.04 -29.52
CA SER A 156 -20.30 20.14 -29.01
C SER A 156 -20.66 19.11 -27.91
N PRO A 157 -21.68 19.38 -27.08
CA PRO A 157 -22.55 20.57 -27.08
C PRO A 157 -21.95 21.76 -26.32
N ILE A 158 -22.11 22.96 -26.89
CA ILE A 158 -21.95 24.24 -26.17
C ILE A 158 -23.33 24.58 -25.58
N LEU A 159 -23.38 24.75 -24.27
CA LEU A 159 -24.62 24.94 -23.51
C LEU A 159 -24.76 26.37 -22.96
N PHE A 160 -23.64 27.08 -22.82
CA PHE A 160 -23.62 28.42 -22.23
C PHE A 160 -23.51 29.51 -23.29
N ASN A 161 -24.41 30.48 -23.20
CA ASN A 161 -24.36 31.76 -23.87
C ASN A 161 -24.32 32.89 -22.82
N LYS A 162 -24.27 34.14 -23.26
CA LYS A 162 -24.12 35.28 -22.35
C LYS A 162 -25.29 35.37 -21.36
N GLU A 163 -26.51 35.17 -21.84
CA GLU A 163 -27.75 35.35 -21.09
C GLU A 163 -27.91 34.25 -20.03
N ASN A 164 -27.79 32.98 -20.42
CA ASN A 164 -27.96 31.87 -19.50
C ASN A 164 -26.75 31.70 -18.55
N ALA A 165 -25.55 32.12 -18.95
CA ALA A 165 -24.37 32.09 -18.08
C ALA A 165 -24.49 33.09 -16.93
N TYR A 166 -25.06 34.28 -17.18
CA TYR A 166 -25.35 35.24 -16.11
C TYR A 166 -26.35 34.68 -15.11
N GLU A 167 -27.48 34.14 -15.59
CA GLU A 167 -28.53 33.58 -14.71
C GLU A 167 -28.03 32.37 -13.91
N TYR A 168 -27.26 31.47 -14.54
CA TYR A 168 -26.64 30.34 -13.86
C TYR A 168 -25.60 30.79 -12.82
N GLY A 169 -24.76 31.75 -13.18
CA GLY A 169 -23.82 32.37 -12.24
C GLY A 169 -24.54 33.00 -11.06
N ARG A 170 -25.63 33.73 -11.30
CA ARG A 170 -26.44 34.36 -10.25
C ARG A 170 -27.06 33.33 -9.32
N PHE A 171 -27.57 32.23 -9.85
CA PHE A 171 -28.08 31.11 -9.05
C PHE A 171 -26.99 30.53 -8.14
N LEU A 172 -25.81 30.23 -8.69
CA LEU A 172 -24.71 29.66 -7.91
C LEU A 172 -24.17 30.62 -6.86
N GLY A 173 -23.94 31.89 -7.21
CA GLY A 173 -23.46 32.92 -6.30
C GLY A 173 -24.42 33.17 -5.15
N HIS A 174 -25.73 33.18 -5.44
CA HIS A 174 -26.77 33.32 -4.41
C HIS A 174 -26.82 32.10 -3.48
N ARG A 175 -26.72 30.89 -4.05
CA ARG A 175 -26.76 29.65 -3.26
C ARG A 175 -25.50 29.43 -2.41
N TYR A 176 -24.33 29.84 -2.92
CA TYR A 176 -23.02 29.54 -2.34
C TYR A 176 -22.17 30.79 -2.12
N PRO A 177 -22.60 31.72 -1.24
CA PRO A 177 -21.79 32.89 -0.93
C PRO A 177 -20.48 32.47 -0.23
N PHE A 178 -19.43 33.27 -0.44
CA PHE A 178 -18.09 33.11 0.16
C PHE A 178 -17.25 31.96 -0.39
N VAL A 179 -17.73 31.27 -1.43
CA VAL A 179 -17.01 30.17 -2.09
C VAL A 179 -16.03 30.74 -3.13
N PRO A 180 -14.77 30.27 -3.15
CA PRO A 180 -13.84 30.57 -4.25
C PRO A 180 -14.33 30.02 -5.59
N TRP A 181 -14.44 30.90 -6.59
CA TRP A 181 -14.93 30.59 -7.93
C TRP A 181 -13.79 30.45 -8.93
N PHE A 182 -13.66 29.29 -9.55
CA PHE A 182 -12.65 29.06 -10.59
C PHE A 182 -13.39 28.98 -11.92
N LEU A 183 -13.25 29.99 -12.79
CA LEU A 183 -13.85 29.99 -14.12
C LEU A 183 -12.94 29.28 -15.14
N GLY A 184 -13.38 29.15 -16.38
CA GLY A 184 -12.61 28.46 -17.43
C GLY A 184 -12.85 26.95 -17.37
N GLY A 185 -11.87 26.20 -16.89
CA GLY A 185 -11.92 24.74 -16.79
C GLY A 185 -11.29 24.07 -17.99
N ASP A 186 -9.95 24.11 -18.06
CA ASP A 186 -9.16 23.54 -19.16
C ASP A 186 -9.67 24.06 -20.51
N THR A 187 -9.81 25.39 -20.59
CA THR A 187 -10.12 26.11 -21.83
C THR A 187 -9.62 27.55 -21.75
N ASN A 188 -9.54 28.22 -22.90
CA ASN A 188 -9.14 29.62 -22.99
C ASN A 188 -10.28 30.53 -23.45
N ARG A 189 -10.08 31.83 -23.26
CA ARG A 189 -11.02 32.85 -23.74
C ARG A 189 -11.17 32.79 -25.27
N TYR A 190 -10.05 32.63 -25.95
CA TYR A 190 -9.98 32.53 -27.40
C TYR A 190 -9.87 31.05 -27.78
N TRP A 191 -10.91 30.50 -28.42
CA TRP A 191 -10.97 29.08 -28.75
C TRP A 191 -11.78 28.81 -30.02
N HIS A 192 -11.45 27.75 -30.76
CA HIS A 192 -12.34 27.23 -31.80
C HIS A 192 -12.62 25.74 -31.53
N PRO A 193 -13.88 25.27 -31.55
CA PRO A 193 -14.23 23.87 -31.27
C PRO A 193 -13.48 22.86 -32.14
N ASP A 194 -13.24 23.21 -33.41
CA ASP A 194 -12.55 22.34 -34.37
C ASP A 194 -11.02 22.44 -34.33
N THR A 195 -10.42 23.27 -33.46
CA THR A 195 -8.96 23.46 -33.39
C THR A 195 -8.22 22.13 -33.30
N LEU A 196 -8.65 21.23 -32.41
CA LEU A 196 -7.97 19.94 -32.22
C LEU A 196 -8.13 19.01 -33.44
N GLN A 197 -9.31 19.01 -34.07
CA GLN A 197 -9.55 18.17 -35.24
C GLN A 197 -8.76 18.67 -36.46
N SER A 198 -8.68 19.98 -36.67
CA SER A 198 -7.86 20.56 -37.74
C SER A 198 -6.38 20.19 -37.58
N ILE A 199 -5.86 20.19 -36.36
CA ILE A 199 -4.47 19.78 -36.07
C ILE A 199 -4.26 18.29 -36.36
N LYS A 200 -5.20 17.43 -35.92
CA LYS A 200 -5.16 15.98 -36.23
C LYS A 200 -5.22 15.70 -37.74
N ASP A 201 -5.93 16.54 -38.48
CA ASP A 201 -6.03 16.47 -39.94
C ASP A 201 -4.80 17.08 -40.66
N GLY A 202 -3.83 17.64 -39.94
CA GLY A 202 -2.68 18.35 -40.53
C GLY A 202 -3.03 19.68 -41.20
N LYS A 203 -4.15 20.31 -40.82
CA LYS A 203 -4.62 21.60 -41.33
C LYS A 203 -4.28 22.72 -40.36
N ALA A 204 -4.17 23.95 -40.88
CA ALA A 204 -4.06 25.13 -40.03
C ALA A 204 -5.29 25.25 -39.11
N PRO A 205 -5.11 25.59 -37.82
CA PRO A 205 -6.23 25.76 -36.90
C PRO A 205 -7.15 26.91 -37.37
N PRO A 206 -8.47 26.79 -37.19
CA PRO A 206 -9.41 27.85 -37.55
C PRO A 206 -9.22 29.10 -36.67
N ALA A 207 -9.74 30.24 -37.13
CA ALA A 207 -9.73 31.47 -36.36
C ALA A 207 -10.45 31.30 -35.01
N SER A 208 -9.82 31.75 -33.92
CA SER A 208 -10.38 31.62 -32.58
C SER A 208 -11.62 32.51 -32.38
N ILE A 209 -12.62 31.98 -31.68
CA ILE A 209 -13.81 32.70 -31.22
C ILE A 209 -13.54 33.28 -29.82
N ASP A 210 -13.93 34.53 -29.57
CA ASP A 210 -13.83 35.17 -28.25
C ASP A 210 -15.04 34.81 -27.37
N TYR A 211 -14.85 33.88 -26.44
CA TYR A 211 -15.83 33.49 -25.42
C TYR A 211 -15.78 34.35 -24.15
N GLY A 212 -14.92 35.38 -24.12
CA GLY A 212 -14.76 36.30 -23.02
C GLY A 212 -16.06 36.95 -22.54
N PRO A 213 -17.00 37.37 -23.41
CA PRO A 213 -18.30 37.87 -23.01
C PRO A 213 -19.13 36.87 -22.18
N VAL A 214 -19.04 35.56 -22.48
CA VAL A 214 -19.78 34.51 -21.75
C VAL A 214 -19.19 34.31 -20.36
N PHE A 215 -17.86 34.19 -20.25
CA PHE A 215 -17.19 34.09 -18.95
C PHE A 215 -17.40 35.34 -18.08
N LYS A 216 -17.36 36.54 -18.66
CA LYS A 216 -17.67 37.79 -17.94
C LYS A 216 -19.11 37.83 -17.45
N ALA A 217 -20.07 37.35 -18.26
CA ALA A 217 -21.46 37.27 -17.84
C ALA A 217 -21.63 36.30 -16.66
N MET A 218 -20.99 35.13 -16.72
CA MET A 218 -20.97 34.18 -15.60
C MET A 218 -20.35 34.78 -14.33
N ALA A 219 -19.20 35.44 -14.46
CA ALA A 219 -18.51 36.12 -13.35
C ALA A 219 -19.41 37.17 -12.68
N ASN A 220 -20.03 38.04 -13.49
CA ASN A 220 -20.94 39.07 -12.99
C ASN A 220 -22.17 38.46 -12.31
N GLY A 221 -22.72 37.38 -12.88
CA GLY A 221 -23.79 36.61 -12.26
C GLY A 221 -23.40 36.12 -10.87
N LEU A 222 -22.25 35.45 -10.74
CA LEU A 222 -21.74 34.96 -9.46
C LEU A 222 -21.60 36.09 -8.42
N ILE A 223 -21.05 37.23 -8.82
CA ILE A 223 -20.88 38.41 -7.96
C ILE A 223 -22.22 38.97 -7.51
N ASP A 224 -23.15 39.18 -8.44
CA ASP A 224 -24.47 39.76 -8.13
C ASP A 224 -25.29 38.80 -7.27
N GLY A 225 -25.21 37.50 -7.54
CA GLY A 225 -25.84 36.45 -6.74
C GLY A 225 -25.32 36.44 -5.31
N GLU A 226 -24.00 36.45 -5.13
CA GLU A 226 -23.38 36.46 -3.80
C GLU A 226 -23.74 37.73 -3.02
N ARG A 227 -23.70 38.90 -3.66
CA ARG A 227 -24.11 40.16 -3.03
C ARG A 227 -25.57 40.15 -2.60
N ALA A 228 -26.46 39.60 -3.44
CA ALA A 228 -27.86 39.46 -3.11
C ALA A 228 -28.05 38.53 -1.91
N ALA A 229 -27.37 37.37 -1.88
CA ALA A 229 -27.42 36.46 -0.74
C ALA A 229 -26.95 37.13 0.55
N VAL A 230 -25.84 37.86 0.54
CA VAL A 230 -25.34 38.59 1.72
C VAL A 230 -26.32 39.66 2.18
N ALA A 231 -26.94 40.41 1.25
CA ALA A 231 -27.94 41.42 1.59
C ALA A 231 -29.22 40.84 2.22
N GLU A 232 -29.52 39.57 1.95
CA GLU A 232 -30.66 38.84 2.52
C GLU A 232 -30.33 38.18 3.88
N MET A 233 -29.06 38.12 4.29
CA MET A 233 -28.64 37.57 5.60
C MET A 233 -29.03 38.48 6.77
N ASP A 234 -28.98 37.95 8.00
CA ASP A 234 -29.20 38.76 9.20
C ASP A 234 -28.07 39.78 9.46
N ALA A 235 -28.37 40.82 10.24
CA ALA A 235 -27.47 41.95 10.46
C ALA A 235 -26.08 41.58 11.02
N GLU A 236 -26.00 40.51 11.83
CA GLU A 236 -24.72 40.03 12.37
C GLU A 236 -23.83 39.47 11.25
N LEU A 237 -24.38 38.62 10.37
CA LEU A 237 -23.67 38.07 9.22
C LEU A 237 -23.27 39.16 8.22
N GLN A 238 -24.14 40.13 7.96
CA GLN A 238 -23.80 41.28 7.11
C GLN A 238 -22.62 42.07 7.66
N THR A 239 -22.57 42.26 8.99
CA THR A 239 -21.46 42.92 9.66
C THR A 239 -20.16 42.12 9.55
N LEU A 240 -20.23 40.80 9.78
CA LEU A 240 -19.07 39.91 9.64
C LEU A 240 -18.55 39.81 8.21
N ALA A 241 -19.43 39.88 7.21
CA ALA A 241 -19.08 39.86 5.79
C ALA A 241 -18.66 41.23 5.25
N GLN A 242 -18.69 42.29 6.06
CA GLN A 242 -18.39 43.65 5.62
C GLN A 242 -16.97 43.74 5.07
N GLY A 243 -16.86 44.20 3.82
CA GLY A 243 -15.55 44.33 3.14
C GLY A 243 -15.07 43.06 2.44
N TYR A 244 -15.81 41.95 2.54
CA TYR A 244 -15.55 40.76 1.72
C TYR A 244 -15.74 41.08 0.24
N LYS A 245 -14.86 40.53 -0.60
CA LYS A 245 -14.98 40.59 -2.05
C LYS A 245 -15.06 39.15 -2.58
N PRO A 246 -15.97 38.86 -3.53
CA PRO A 246 -16.05 37.54 -4.15
C PRO A 246 -14.67 37.09 -4.65
N PHE A 247 -14.26 35.89 -4.22
CA PHE A 247 -12.94 35.36 -4.54
C PHE A 247 -12.99 34.55 -5.84
N MET A 248 -12.25 34.94 -6.87
CA MET A 248 -12.38 34.32 -8.19
C MET A 248 -11.05 34.24 -8.96
N THR A 249 -10.90 33.26 -9.85
CA THR A 249 -9.82 33.21 -10.85
C THR A 249 -10.29 32.55 -12.15
N PHE A 250 -9.38 32.38 -13.12
CA PHE A 250 -9.59 31.68 -14.38
C PHE A 250 -8.60 30.52 -14.57
N HIS A 251 -9.13 29.31 -14.68
CA HIS A 251 -8.41 28.07 -14.97
C HIS A 251 -8.26 27.90 -16.49
N SER A 252 -7.14 28.39 -17.02
CA SER A 252 -6.79 28.34 -18.44
C SER A 252 -6.25 26.97 -18.86
N ALA A 253 -6.62 26.53 -20.06
CA ALA A 253 -5.87 25.48 -20.75
C ALA A 253 -4.58 26.05 -21.29
N SER A 254 -3.53 25.25 -21.38
CA SER A 254 -2.38 25.62 -22.19
C SER A 254 -2.74 25.85 -23.66
N CYS A 255 -2.14 26.86 -24.31
CA CYS A 255 -2.50 27.27 -25.67
C CYS A 255 -1.29 27.24 -26.62
N TRP A 256 -1.51 26.74 -27.83
CA TRP A 256 -0.53 26.67 -28.94
C TRP A 256 -1.03 27.44 -30.17
N LEU A 257 -2.09 28.24 -30.02
CA LEU A 257 -2.60 29.08 -31.09
C LEU A 257 -1.66 30.28 -31.26
N PRO A 258 -1.09 30.53 -32.45
CA PRO A 258 -0.10 31.58 -32.68
C PRO A 258 -0.56 32.99 -32.25
N ASP A 259 -1.85 33.28 -32.39
CA ASP A 259 -2.43 34.60 -32.11
C ASP A 259 -3.12 34.69 -30.74
N ALA A 260 -3.06 33.65 -29.91
CA ALA A 260 -3.71 33.65 -28.60
C ALA A 260 -2.81 34.25 -27.52
N PRO A 261 -3.38 34.99 -26.55
CA PRO A 261 -2.63 35.43 -25.39
C PRO A 261 -2.15 34.23 -24.58
N ILE A 262 -1.13 34.48 -23.77
CA ILE A 262 -0.58 33.46 -22.87
C ILE A 262 -1.71 32.92 -21.96
N PRO A 263 -1.78 31.61 -21.70
CA PRO A 263 -2.78 30.94 -20.89
C PRO A 263 -2.53 31.15 -19.38
N THR A 264 -2.45 32.42 -18.97
CA THR A 264 -2.60 32.84 -17.57
C THR A 264 -3.91 33.59 -17.41
N ALA A 265 -4.49 33.59 -16.21
CA ALA A 265 -5.74 34.30 -15.95
C ALA A 265 -5.62 35.79 -16.29
N SER A 266 -4.51 36.41 -15.90
CA SER A 266 -4.22 37.82 -16.16
C SER A 266 -4.09 38.16 -17.65
N ALA A 267 -3.52 37.29 -18.48
CA ALA A 267 -3.35 37.55 -19.90
C ALA A 267 -4.63 37.28 -20.72
N GLN A 268 -5.44 36.30 -20.30
CA GLN A 268 -6.75 36.06 -20.91
C GLN A 268 -7.73 37.21 -20.59
N PHE A 269 -7.63 37.80 -19.39
CA PHE A 269 -8.52 38.84 -18.90
C PHE A 269 -7.78 40.04 -18.24
N PRO A 270 -6.95 40.80 -19.00
CA PRO A 270 -6.08 41.84 -18.45
C PRO A 270 -6.80 43.02 -17.78
N ASN A 271 -8.07 43.23 -18.15
CA ASN A 271 -8.92 44.31 -17.65
C ASN A 271 -10.09 43.81 -16.80
N ALA A 272 -10.09 42.53 -16.41
CA ALA A 272 -11.12 42.05 -15.49
C ALA A 272 -10.83 42.55 -14.07
N THR A 273 -11.87 42.99 -13.37
CA THR A 273 -11.77 43.51 -11.99
C THR A 273 -12.20 42.48 -10.95
N TRP A 274 -12.65 41.31 -11.40
CA TRP A 274 -13.30 40.29 -10.57
C TRP A 274 -12.36 39.18 -10.09
N TRP A 275 -11.19 38.99 -10.69
CA TRP A 275 -10.27 37.95 -10.26
C TRP A 275 -9.38 38.43 -9.10
N SER A 276 -9.06 37.51 -8.20
CA SER A 276 -8.42 37.73 -6.91
C SER A 276 -6.95 37.30 -6.87
N PHE A 277 -6.57 36.35 -7.72
CA PHE A 277 -5.21 35.86 -7.87
C PHE A 277 -5.00 35.41 -9.31
N ASP A 278 -3.75 35.35 -9.77
CA ASP A 278 -3.40 34.88 -11.11
C ASP A 278 -3.16 33.37 -11.10
N SER A 279 -3.47 32.69 -12.21
CA SER A 279 -3.32 31.26 -12.32
C SER A 279 -2.95 30.76 -13.70
N CYS A 280 -2.36 29.56 -13.74
CA CYS A 280 -2.02 28.81 -14.94
C CYS A 280 -2.27 27.31 -14.74
N GLN A 281 -1.97 26.53 -15.78
CA GLN A 281 -1.84 25.08 -15.78
C GLN A 281 -0.47 24.72 -16.38
N SER A 282 0.40 24.04 -15.63
CA SER A 282 1.72 23.61 -16.15
C SER A 282 1.79 22.15 -16.59
N GLY A 283 0.92 21.28 -16.06
CA GLY A 283 0.92 19.85 -16.36
C GLY A 283 0.41 19.55 -17.77
N HIS A 284 0.65 18.37 -18.36
CA HIS A 284 1.32 17.17 -17.86
C HIS A 284 2.43 16.62 -18.80
N HIS A 285 3.02 17.45 -19.68
CA HIS A 285 4.06 17.02 -20.63
C HIS A 285 5.47 17.11 -20.04
N ASP A 286 6.40 16.32 -20.58
CA ASP A 286 7.84 16.39 -20.27
C ASP A 286 8.64 16.72 -21.55
N SER A 287 9.60 17.63 -21.48
CA SER A 287 10.44 18.04 -22.62
C SER A 287 11.69 17.19 -22.82
N LEU A 288 11.97 16.21 -21.95
CA LEU A 288 13.15 15.34 -22.06
C LEU A 288 13.06 14.33 -23.23
N VAL A 289 11.96 14.34 -23.98
CA VAL A 289 11.72 13.49 -25.13
C VAL A 289 12.18 14.22 -26.39
N THR A 290 13.37 13.85 -26.87
CA THR A 290 14.01 14.35 -28.09
C THR A 290 13.08 14.28 -29.32
N GLU A 291 13.29 15.21 -30.25
CA GLU A 291 12.55 15.49 -31.51
C GLU A 291 12.10 14.29 -32.38
N ASP A 292 12.56 13.06 -32.12
CA ASP A 292 12.37 11.89 -32.99
C ASP A 292 11.22 10.93 -32.65
N THR A 293 10.41 11.17 -31.61
CA THR A 293 9.33 10.22 -31.21
C THR A 293 7.89 10.73 -31.34
N VAL A 294 7.67 11.99 -31.73
CA VAL A 294 6.31 12.47 -32.04
C VAL A 294 6.02 12.29 -33.53
N THR A 295 5.94 11.04 -33.99
CA THR A 295 5.24 10.73 -35.24
C THR A 295 3.73 10.92 -35.01
N GLY A 296 3.29 12.17 -35.12
CA GLY A 296 1.89 12.55 -35.31
C GLY A 296 1.14 13.02 -34.05
N SER A 297 1.22 14.32 -33.74
CA SER A 297 0.04 15.20 -33.46
C SER A 297 0.30 16.43 -32.59
N HIS A 298 1.50 16.68 -32.06
CA HIS A 298 1.74 17.85 -31.19
C HIS A 298 3.06 18.60 -31.43
N ALA A 299 3.63 18.51 -32.64
CA ALA A 299 4.70 19.43 -33.04
C ALA A 299 4.15 20.86 -32.99
N GLN A 300 4.78 21.70 -32.15
CA GLN A 300 4.51 23.12 -31.97
C GLN A 300 4.73 23.87 -33.29
N ALA A 301 3.70 23.90 -34.14
CA ALA A 301 3.72 24.70 -35.36
C ALA A 301 3.38 26.15 -35.01
N GLY A 302 4.41 26.98 -34.79
CA GLY A 302 4.37 28.39 -35.16
C GLY A 302 3.91 29.43 -34.11
N ALA A 303 3.76 29.08 -32.83
CA ALA A 303 3.63 30.10 -31.78
C ALA A 303 5.00 30.32 -31.13
N GLY A 304 5.57 31.52 -31.26
CA GLY A 304 6.85 31.86 -30.64
C GLY A 304 6.86 31.60 -29.12
N ASN A 305 7.81 30.77 -28.68
CA ASN A 305 8.44 30.71 -27.37
C ASN A 305 7.57 30.96 -26.11
N ILE A 306 6.55 30.15 -25.84
CA ILE A 306 6.18 29.91 -24.43
C ILE A 306 5.89 28.43 -24.16
N PRO A 307 6.72 27.77 -23.32
CA PRO A 307 6.63 26.34 -23.09
C PRO A 307 5.63 26.01 -21.96
N MET A 308 4.35 26.29 -22.15
CA MET A 308 3.33 25.96 -21.13
C MET A 308 2.73 24.59 -21.34
N TRP A 309 3.52 23.56 -21.04
CA TRP A 309 3.09 22.22 -20.63
C TRP A 309 4.26 21.51 -19.92
N LEU A 310 5.28 22.26 -19.45
CA LEU A 310 6.46 21.70 -18.82
C LEU A 310 6.21 21.45 -17.35
N GLY A 311 5.75 20.25 -17.00
CA GLY A 311 5.51 19.87 -15.60
C GLY A 311 6.78 19.99 -14.72
N ARG A 312 7.95 19.76 -15.33
CA ARG A 312 9.28 19.87 -14.70
C ARG A 312 9.81 21.31 -14.55
N SER A 313 9.15 22.31 -15.14
CA SER A 313 9.58 23.72 -15.11
C SER A 313 8.44 24.67 -14.74
N SER A 314 7.53 24.24 -13.87
CA SER A 314 6.34 25.02 -13.44
C SER A 314 6.68 26.41 -12.89
N TYR A 315 7.88 26.59 -12.34
CA TYR A 315 8.40 27.88 -11.87
C TYR A 315 8.38 28.98 -12.94
N GLN A 316 8.53 28.63 -14.22
CA GLN A 316 8.53 29.61 -15.32
C GLN A 316 7.16 30.27 -15.45
N ALA A 317 6.09 29.49 -15.36
CA ALA A 317 4.73 30.02 -15.42
C ALA A 317 4.44 30.94 -14.21
N ILE A 318 4.93 30.57 -13.01
CA ILE A 318 4.81 31.43 -11.82
C ILE A 318 5.54 32.76 -12.01
N ARG A 319 6.78 32.76 -12.51
CA ARG A 319 7.53 33.99 -12.79
C ARG A 319 6.83 34.85 -13.83
N GLN A 320 6.35 34.23 -14.92
CA GLN A 320 5.64 34.92 -16.00
C GLN A 320 4.38 35.63 -15.51
N MET A 321 3.63 35.05 -14.57
CA MET A 321 2.46 35.71 -13.97
C MET A 321 2.85 36.98 -13.19
N TYR A 322 3.96 36.95 -12.45
CA TYR A 322 4.46 38.16 -11.76
C TYR A 322 5.06 39.21 -12.71
N GLU A 323 5.55 38.80 -13.88
CA GLU A 323 6.05 39.72 -14.93
C GLU A 323 4.91 40.36 -15.75
N THR A 324 3.76 39.68 -15.82
CA THR A 324 2.60 40.16 -16.58
C THR A 324 2.01 41.39 -15.89
N LYS A 325 2.22 42.57 -16.49
CA LYS A 325 1.75 43.85 -15.94
C LYS A 325 0.23 43.91 -15.93
N HIS A 326 -0.35 44.02 -14.73
CA HIS A 326 -1.78 44.26 -14.57
C HIS A 326 -2.15 45.71 -14.89
N SER A 327 -3.37 45.92 -15.37
CA SER A 327 -3.91 47.23 -15.74
C SER A 327 -3.97 48.23 -14.57
N ASP A 328 -4.02 47.74 -13.33
CA ASP A 328 -3.98 48.53 -12.09
C ASP A 328 -2.60 48.58 -11.41
N GLY A 329 -1.59 47.88 -11.96
CA GLY A 329 -0.22 47.87 -11.45
C GLY A 329 -0.03 47.14 -10.11
N VAL A 330 -1.05 46.48 -9.56
CA VAL A 330 -0.99 45.79 -8.26
C VAL A 330 -0.63 44.32 -8.45
N PRO A 331 0.53 43.84 -7.96
CA PRO A 331 0.87 42.41 -7.99
C PRO A 331 -0.17 41.60 -7.23
N ARG A 332 -0.47 40.40 -7.74
CA ARG A 332 -1.41 39.49 -7.10
C ARG A 332 -0.78 38.12 -6.84
N PRO A 333 -1.31 37.39 -5.84
CA PRO A 333 -0.85 36.03 -5.58
C PRO A 333 -0.95 35.18 -6.85
N CYS A 334 -0.01 34.27 -7.03
CA CYS A 334 0.04 33.38 -8.20
C CYS A 334 -0.05 31.92 -7.75
N LEU A 335 -0.75 31.08 -8.53
CA LEU A 335 -0.87 29.66 -8.24
C LEU A 335 -1.00 28.85 -9.54
N ASP A 336 -0.23 27.78 -9.65
CA ASP A 336 -0.43 26.77 -10.69
C ASP A 336 -1.55 25.82 -10.26
N LEU A 337 -2.67 25.85 -10.99
CA LEU A 337 -3.91 25.17 -10.61
C LEU A 337 -3.96 23.71 -11.06
N GLU A 338 -3.13 23.31 -12.00
CA GLU A 338 -3.12 21.96 -12.56
C GLU A 338 -1.68 21.58 -13.00
N PRO A 339 -0.77 21.33 -12.02
CA PRO A 339 0.54 20.76 -12.31
C PRO A 339 0.42 19.27 -12.71
N HIS A 340 1.53 18.59 -12.97
CA HIS A 340 1.49 17.16 -13.31
C HIS A 340 0.87 16.31 -12.19
N TYR A 341 0.11 15.28 -12.58
CA TYR A 341 -0.61 14.42 -11.64
C TYR A 341 0.17 13.15 -11.32
N GLU A 342 0.21 12.79 -10.04
CA GLU A 342 0.86 11.55 -9.60
C GLU A 342 0.18 10.33 -10.25
N ASN A 343 1.00 9.38 -10.68
CA ASN A 343 0.57 8.16 -11.37
C ASN A 343 -0.10 8.39 -12.74
N THR A 344 0.02 9.59 -13.32
CA THR A 344 -0.30 9.87 -14.72
C THR A 344 0.93 9.62 -15.60
N HIS A 345 0.76 8.98 -16.76
CA HIS A 345 1.83 8.90 -17.74
C HIS A 345 2.08 10.27 -18.39
N GLN A 346 3.34 10.60 -18.62
CA GLN A 346 3.71 11.82 -19.34
C GLN A 346 3.00 11.87 -20.70
N HIS A 347 2.55 13.06 -21.10
CA HIS A 347 1.77 13.27 -22.34
C HIS A 347 0.48 12.47 -22.44
N TRP A 348 -0.03 11.92 -21.32
CA TRP A 348 -1.14 10.98 -21.33
C TRP A 348 -0.90 9.73 -22.21
N SER A 349 0.37 9.41 -22.50
CA SER A 349 0.78 8.31 -23.39
C SER A 349 1.34 7.13 -22.60
N TYR A 350 0.79 5.93 -22.81
CA TYR A 350 1.25 4.71 -22.13
C TYR A 350 2.70 4.33 -22.39
N GLU A 351 3.28 4.82 -23.48
CA GLU A 351 4.67 4.55 -23.86
C GLU A 351 5.66 5.35 -23.00
N MET A 352 5.17 6.42 -22.36
CA MET A 352 5.99 7.33 -21.57
C MET A 352 6.02 6.94 -20.09
N PRO A 353 7.06 7.32 -19.33
CA PRO A 353 7.09 7.13 -17.88
C PRO A 353 5.93 7.80 -17.15
N LYS A 354 5.69 7.38 -15.91
CA LYS A 354 4.72 8.02 -15.02
C LYS A 354 5.38 9.09 -14.16
N TRP A 355 4.62 10.13 -13.86
CA TRP A 355 4.95 11.07 -12.79
C TRP A 355 4.86 10.37 -11.43
N VAL A 356 5.94 10.40 -10.66
CA VAL A 356 6.05 9.79 -9.31
C VAL A 356 6.09 10.85 -8.22
N GLY A 357 6.06 10.42 -6.95
CA GLY A 357 6.09 11.32 -5.79
C GLY A 357 7.27 12.31 -5.79
N ALA A 358 8.43 11.92 -6.30
CA ALA A 358 9.58 12.81 -6.45
C ALA A 358 9.35 13.93 -7.47
N ASP A 359 8.68 13.67 -8.59
CA ASP A 359 8.34 14.72 -9.55
C ASP A 359 7.37 15.72 -8.93
N ILE A 360 6.39 15.24 -8.16
CA ILE A 360 5.41 16.07 -7.43
C ILE A 360 6.13 16.97 -6.42
N ARG A 361 7.08 16.42 -5.66
CA ARG A 361 7.90 17.18 -4.71
C ARG A 361 8.71 18.27 -5.38
N ASN A 362 9.51 17.90 -6.36
CA ASN A 362 10.44 18.82 -7.01
C ASN A 362 9.67 19.94 -7.73
N GLY A 363 8.64 19.61 -8.50
CA GLY A 363 7.81 20.60 -9.19
C GLY A 363 7.06 21.52 -8.22
N GLY A 364 6.59 20.99 -7.08
CA GLY A 364 5.94 21.80 -6.05
C GLY A 364 6.90 22.78 -5.38
N TRP A 365 8.10 22.34 -5.01
CA TRP A 365 9.10 23.23 -4.44
C TRP A 365 9.56 24.30 -5.42
N GLN A 366 9.76 23.95 -6.68
CA GLN A 366 10.09 24.92 -7.72
C GLN A 366 9.01 26.00 -7.85
N ALA A 367 7.73 25.63 -7.89
CA ALA A 367 6.63 26.60 -7.93
C ALA A 367 6.59 27.50 -6.67
N ILE A 368 6.77 26.92 -5.48
CA ILE A 368 6.80 27.66 -4.21
C ILE A 368 7.96 28.66 -4.18
N PHE A 369 9.16 28.24 -4.57
CA PHE A 369 10.36 29.08 -4.60
C PHE A 369 10.31 30.14 -5.69
N ALA A 370 9.53 29.92 -6.75
CA ALA A 370 9.21 30.93 -7.75
C ALA A 370 8.21 31.99 -7.27
N GLY A 371 7.59 31.77 -6.10
CA GLY A 371 6.70 32.73 -5.45
C GLY A 371 5.23 32.35 -5.48
N ALA A 372 4.89 31.09 -5.76
CA ALA A 372 3.52 30.62 -5.64
C ALA A 372 3.02 30.79 -4.20
N CYS A 373 1.73 31.15 -4.04
CA CYS A 373 1.08 31.34 -2.74
C CYS A 373 0.69 30.02 -2.05
N GLY A 374 1.02 28.89 -2.68
CA GLY A 374 0.64 27.55 -2.28
C GLY A 374 1.06 26.51 -3.30
N TYR A 375 0.46 25.33 -3.22
CA TYR A 375 0.62 24.23 -4.16
C TYR A 375 -0.69 23.48 -4.39
N VAL A 376 -0.93 23.06 -5.62
CA VAL A 376 -2.06 22.20 -5.99
C VAL A 376 -1.53 20.81 -6.31
N TYR A 377 -2.00 19.81 -5.57
CA TYR A 377 -1.70 18.41 -5.83
C TYR A 377 -2.82 17.78 -6.66
N GLY A 378 -2.47 16.77 -7.46
CA GLY A 378 -3.48 15.90 -8.04
C GLY A 378 -2.90 14.54 -8.38
N CYS A 379 -3.81 13.58 -8.55
CA CYS A 379 -3.50 12.19 -8.83
C CYS A 379 -4.48 11.64 -9.86
N ASN A 380 -3.97 10.88 -10.82
CA ASN A 380 -4.72 10.39 -11.97
C ASN A 380 -6.03 9.68 -11.60
N SER A 381 -6.01 8.82 -10.58
CA SER A 381 -7.22 8.08 -10.20
C SER A 381 -8.21 8.97 -9.44
N ILE A 382 -7.72 9.97 -8.69
CA ILE A 382 -8.54 10.86 -7.86
C ILE A 382 -9.23 11.93 -8.69
N ILE A 383 -8.54 12.60 -9.64
CA ILE A 383 -9.15 13.65 -10.46
C ILE A 383 -10.45 13.19 -11.13
N GLN A 384 -10.50 11.91 -11.50
CA GLN A 384 -11.62 11.30 -12.20
C GLN A 384 -12.45 10.35 -11.36
N MET A 385 -12.15 10.21 -10.06
CA MET A 385 -12.80 9.26 -9.16
C MET A 385 -12.86 7.84 -9.76
N HIS A 386 -11.73 7.39 -10.32
CA HIS A 386 -11.61 6.09 -10.98
C HIS A 386 -12.02 4.97 -10.03
N ASN A 387 -12.89 4.07 -10.46
CA ASN A 387 -13.31 2.93 -9.66
C ASN A 387 -13.65 1.76 -10.60
N ASP A 388 -13.39 0.51 -10.24
CA ASP A 388 -13.84 -0.68 -10.96
C ASP A 388 -15.37 -0.71 -11.15
N ARG A 389 -16.12 -0.03 -10.27
CA ARG A 389 -17.56 0.22 -10.41
C ARG A 389 -17.91 1.32 -11.41
N SER A 390 -16.99 2.19 -11.77
CA SER A 390 -17.18 3.28 -12.75
C SER A 390 -17.13 2.81 -14.20
N LYS A 391 -17.15 1.50 -14.48
CA LYS A 391 -17.29 0.96 -15.86
C LYS A 391 -18.58 1.42 -16.57
N THR A 392 -19.50 2.08 -15.87
CA THR A 392 -20.69 2.73 -16.43
C THR A 392 -20.47 4.19 -16.84
N HIS A 393 -19.38 4.83 -16.43
CA HIS A 393 -19.06 6.22 -16.78
C HIS A 393 -17.75 6.27 -17.56
N LEU A 394 -17.79 6.80 -18.79
CA LEU A 394 -16.59 7.03 -19.60
C LEU A 394 -15.56 7.82 -18.78
N PRO A 395 -14.28 7.43 -18.76
CA PRO A 395 -13.27 8.16 -17.99
C PRO A 395 -13.14 9.61 -18.44
N ILE A 396 -12.67 10.47 -17.53
CA ILE A 396 -12.50 11.91 -17.82
C ILE A 396 -11.34 12.11 -18.79
N VAL A 397 -10.32 11.25 -18.72
CA VAL A 397 -9.19 11.29 -19.64
C VAL A 397 -9.05 9.95 -20.36
N PRO A 398 -9.51 9.84 -21.63
CA PRO A 398 -9.20 8.72 -22.51
C PRO A 398 -7.84 8.92 -23.19
N PRO A 399 -7.00 7.88 -23.34
CA PRO A 399 -7.16 6.51 -22.87
C PRO A 399 -6.62 6.35 -21.42
N THR A 400 -7.37 5.73 -20.51
CA THR A 400 -7.08 5.80 -19.06
C THR A 400 -5.78 5.15 -18.64
N THR A 401 -4.83 5.97 -18.24
CA THR A 401 -3.61 5.61 -17.51
C THR A 401 -3.84 5.33 -16.02
N ALA A 402 -5.07 5.47 -15.53
CA ALA A 402 -5.46 5.10 -14.17
C ALA A 402 -5.83 3.61 -14.10
N TYR A 403 -5.14 2.87 -13.23
CA TYR A 403 -5.26 1.40 -13.12
C TYR A 403 -5.82 0.93 -11.78
N THR A 404 -6.04 1.84 -10.85
CA THR A 404 -6.47 1.50 -9.49
C THR A 404 -7.58 2.44 -9.02
N ASN A 405 -8.33 2.00 -8.02
CA ASN A 405 -9.46 2.77 -7.49
C ASN A 405 -8.97 4.00 -6.72
N TRP A 406 -9.62 5.14 -6.91
CA TRP A 406 -9.23 6.44 -6.34
C TRP A 406 -8.99 6.40 -4.83
N TYR A 407 -9.79 5.61 -4.11
CA TYR A 407 -9.69 5.49 -2.65
C TYR A 407 -8.47 4.69 -2.18
N LEU A 408 -7.80 3.92 -3.06
CA LEU A 408 -6.53 3.26 -2.77
C LEU A 408 -5.33 4.21 -2.95
N GLU A 409 -5.50 5.26 -3.76
CA GLU A 409 -4.45 6.24 -4.08
C GLU A 409 -4.52 7.50 -3.22
N LEU A 410 -5.43 7.54 -2.24
CA LEU A 410 -5.50 8.63 -1.26
C LEU A 410 -4.19 8.80 -0.46
N ASP A 411 -3.41 7.73 -0.32
CA ASP A 411 -2.20 7.65 0.51
C ASP A 411 -0.90 7.48 -0.32
N LEU A 412 -0.90 7.95 -1.57
CA LEU A 412 0.31 8.08 -2.39
C LEU A 412 1.31 9.10 -1.80
N GLU A 413 2.57 8.99 -2.21
CA GLU A 413 3.68 9.77 -1.64
C GLU A 413 3.55 11.27 -1.92
N GLY A 414 3.10 11.64 -3.11
CA GLY A 414 2.88 13.04 -3.47
C GLY A 414 1.88 13.74 -2.55
N ALA A 415 0.81 13.05 -2.13
CA ALA A 415 -0.17 13.61 -1.20
C ALA A 415 0.42 13.94 0.19
N TYR A 416 1.34 13.09 0.69
CA TYR A 416 2.06 13.37 1.95
C TYR A 416 3.11 14.46 1.78
N SER A 417 3.81 14.44 0.65
CA SER A 417 4.81 15.45 0.30
C SER A 417 4.21 16.85 0.25
N ALA A 418 3.03 16.99 -0.36
CA ALA A 418 2.26 18.24 -0.42
C ALA A 418 1.88 18.73 1.01
N SER A 419 1.51 17.83 1.91
CA SER A 419 1.29 18.15 3.34
C SER A 419 2.54 18.69 4.02
N ILE A 420 3.70 18.08 3.75
CA ILE A 420 4.99 18.48 4.32
C ILE A 420 5.42 19.85 3.81
N MET A 421 5.21 20.16 2.52
CA MET A 421 5.46 21.49 1.96
C MET A 421 4.77 22.57 2.78
N ARG A 422 3.45 22.41 3.01
CA ARG A 422 2.68 23.34 3.82
C ARG A 422 3.25 23.48 5.24
N ARG A 423 3.58 22.38 5.90
CA ARG A 423 4.12 22.40 7.28
C ARG A 423 5.45 23.14 7.35
N ILE A 424 6.36 22.88 6.41
CA ILE A 424 7.66 23.58 6.33
C ILE A 424 7.42 25.07 6.12
N MET A 425 6.59 25.45 5.14
CA MET A 425 6.33 26.86 4.85
C MET A 425 5.71 27.63 6.02
N LEU A 426 4.79 27.00 6.76
CA LEU A 426 4.16 27.62 7.94
C LEU A 426 5.04 27.59 9.19
N SER A 427 6.12 26.82 9.20
CA SER A 427 7.08 26.77 10.31
C SER A 427 8.20 27.81 10.21
N LEU A 428 8.20 28.64 9.16
CA LEU A 428 9.19 29.69 8.97
C LEU A 428 8.86 30.89 9.89
N PRO A 429 9.87 31.55 10.49
CA PRO A 429 9.67 32.62 11.47
C PRO A 429 8.84 33.81 10.96
N ASP A 430 8.92 34.11 9.66
CA ASP A 430 8.11 35.13 9.01
C ASP A 430 7.65 34.66 7.63
N TYR A 431 6.36 34.34 7.54
CA TYR A 431 5.71 33.80 6.34
C TYR A 431 5.47 34.85 5.26
N PHE A 432 5.12 36.09 5.64
CA PHE A 432 4.58 37.08 4.69
C PHE A 432 5.65 37.91 4.00
N SER A 433 6.86 38.04 4.58
CA SER A 433 8.01 38.68 3.91
C SER A 433 8.68 37.81 2.86
N ARG A 434 8.23 36.57 2.71
CA ARG A 434 8.81 35.60 1.79
C ARG A 434 8.78 36.09 0.35
N ILE A 435 9.94 36.08 -0.29
CA ILE A 435 10.13 36.40 -1.71
C ILE A 435 11.13 35.44 -2.38
N PRO A 436 10.91 35.11 -3.66
CA PRO A 436 11.93 34.48 -4.51
C PRO A 436 13.17 35.37 -4.57
N ASP A 437 14.36 34.80 -4.39
CA ASP A 437 15.62 35.55 -4.57
C ASP A 437 16.76 34.60 -4.91
N GLN A 438 17.31 34.73 -6.13
CA GLN A 438 18.44 33.92 -6.58
C GLN A 438 19.80 34.60 -6.31
N ASN A 439 19.82 35.89 -5.97
CA ASN A 439 21.04 36.71 -5.98
C ASN A 439 22.05 36.34 -4.88
N PHE A 440 21.62 35.58 -3.88
CA PHE A 440 22.46 35.12 -2.79
C PHE A 440 23.14 33.77 -3.08
N ILE A 441 22.80 33.09 -4.18
CA ILE A 441 23.45 31.86 -4.61
C ILE A 441 24.55 32.24 -5.61
N THR A 442 25.78 31.75 -5.40
CA THR A 442 26.96 32.12 -6.22
C THR A 442 27.48 30.98 -7.09
N SER A 443 27.13 29.73 -6.78
CA SER A 443 27.44 28.56 -7.61
C SER A 443 26.63 28.60 -8.91
N ASP A 444 27.09 27.92 -9.97
CA ASP A 444 26.44 27.92 -11.28
C ASP A 444 24.95 27.50 -11.18
N THR A 445 24.06 28.47 -11.38
CA THR A 445 22.60 28.30 -11.40
C THR A 445 22.05 28.34 -12.82
N GLN A 446 22.88 28.14 -13.86
CA GLN A 446 22.47 28.41 -15.24
C GLN A 446 21.18 27.67 -15.61
N GLU A 447 20.13 28.47 -15.79
CA GLU A 447 18.96 28.05 -16.54
C GLU A 447 19.40 27.85 -17.99
N PRO A 448 19.04 26.72 -18.62
CA PRO A 448 19.33 26.51 -20.04
C PRO A 448 18.74 27.66 -20.86
N ALA A 449 19.55 28.26 -21.73
CA ALA A 449 19.22 29.49 -22.45
C ALA A 449 17.98 29.39 -23.37
N ASP A 450 17.52 28.16 -23.65
CA ASP A 450 16.36 27.84 -24.48
C ASP A 450 15.12 27.36 -23.69
N GLY A 451 15.23 27.29 -22.35
CA GLY A 451 14.14 26.82 -21.49
C GLY A 451 13.88 25.31 -21.50
N THR A 452 14.76 24.48 -22.07
CA THR A 452 14.57 23.00 -22.16
C THR A 452 15.48 22.18 -21.23
N ALA A 453 15.00 21.00 -20.83
CA ALA A 453 15.66 19.83 -20.21
C ALA A 453 16.55 19.96 -18.95
N ALA A 454 17.20 21.10 -18.67
CA ALA A 454 17.96 21.31 -17.41
C ALA A 454 17.19 22.09 -16.34
N GLY A 455 15.92 22.44 -16.60
CA GLY A 455 15.07 23.20 -15.68
C GLY A 455 14.65 22.46 -14.41
N ASP A 456 14.57 21.13 -14.42
CA ASP A 456 14.28 20.32 -13.22
C ASP A 456 15.46 20.25 -12.24
N LYS A 457 16.66 20.65 -12.69
CA LYS A 457 17.88 20.76 -11.87
C LYS A 457 18.09 22.16 -11.30
N LEU A 458 17.19 23.11 -11.58
CA LEU A 458 17.32 24.48 -11.14
C LEU A 458 17.38 24.55 -9.60
N VAL A 459 18.56 24.88 -9.09
CA VAL A 459 18.74 25.25 -7.68
C VAL A 459 18.06 26.58 -7.47
N SER A 460 17.11 26.62 -6.54
CA SER A 460 16.25 27.79 -6.35
C SER A 460 16.39 28.39 -4.97
N GLY A 461 16.60 29.70 -4.90
CA GLY A 461 16.70 30.49 -3.67
C GLY A 461 15.41 31.26 -3.35
N MET A 462 15.12 31.35 -2.06
CA MET A 462 14.00 32.11 -1.51
C MET A 462 14.42 32.67 -0.15
N ARG A 463 13.93 33.85 0.23
CA ARG A 463 14.24 34.42 1.54
C ARG A 463 13.06 35.16 2.15
N GLY A 464 13.15 35.40 3.46
CA GLY A 464 12.28 36.28 4.22
C GLY A 464 13.09 37.07 5.24
N GLU A 465 12.40 37.72 6.16
CA GLU A 465 13.04 38.46 7.24
C GLU A 465 13.74 37.48 8.22
N GLY A 466 15.07 37.56 8.30
CA GLY A 466 15.87 36.74 9.22
C GLY A 466 16.11 35.28 8.78
N TRP A 467 15.68 34.89 7.58
CA TRP A 467 15.91 33.54 7.06
C TRP A 467 16.06 33.51 5.52
N ALA A 468 16.80 32.54 5.01
CA ALA A 468 16.90 32.20 3.59
C ALA A 468 16.85 30.69 3.41
N MET A 469 16.30 30.22 2.30
CA MET A 469 16.17 28.81 1.99
C MET A 469 16.59 28.54 0.55
N VAL A 470 17.24 27.40 0.31
CA VAL A 470 17.65 26.94 -1.03
C VAL A 470 17.07 25.55 -1.28
N HIS A 471 16.44 25.33 -2.42
CA HIS A 471 16.01 24.01 -2.89
C HIS A 471 17.04 23.46 -3.88
N LEU A 472 17.55 22.25 -3.60
CA LEU A 472 18.45 21.48 -4.46
C LEU A 472 17.70 20.24 -4.96
N PRO A 473 17.16 20.24 -6.20
CA PRO A 473 16.29 19.17 -6.69
C PRO A 473 16.96 17.79 -6.82
N TYR A 474 18.29 17.76 -7.01
CA TYR A 474 19.10 16.53 -7.13
C TYR A 474 20.18 16.44 -6.04
N GLY A 475 20.08 17.27 -5.00
CA GLY A 475 21.13 17.47 -4.02
C GLY A 475 22.40 18.05 -4.65
N GLY A 476 23.53 17.88 -3.98
CA GLY A 476 24.84 18.36 -4.42
C GLY A 476 25.43 19.41 -3.49
N SER A 477 26.31 20.23 -4.05
CA SER A 477 26.87 21.39 -3.36
C SER A 477 26.27 22.67 -3.91
N VAL A 478 26.01 23.63 -3.04
CA VAL A 478 25.61 25.00 -3.39
C VAL A 478 26.51 26.00 -2.69
N GLU A 479 26.88 27.06 -3.39
CA GLU A 479 27.59 28.19 -2.78
C GLU A 479 26.63 29.34 -2.52
N VAL A 480 26.64 29.85 -1.30
CA VAL A 480 25.75 30.90 -0.82
C VAL A 480 26.55 32.06 -0.23
N ASP A 481 26.28 33.28 -0.69
CA ASP A 481 26.74 34.51 -0.07
C ASP A 481 25.87 34.84 1.14
N LEU A 482 26.39 34.54 2.34
CA LEU A 482 25.67 34.74 3.60
C LEU A 482 25.33 36.21 3.85
N SER A 483 26.14 37.14 3.32
CA SER A 483 25.91 38.58 3.51
C SER A 483 24.72 39.12 2.71
N LYS A 484 24.32 38.40 1.65
CA LYS A 484 23.11 38.66 0.87
C LYS A 484 21.92 37.84 1.36
N ALA A 485 22.17 36.65 1.90
CA ALA A 485 21.13 35.73 2.35
C ALA A 485 20.49 36.16 3.68
N LEU A 486 21.30 36.66 4.63
CA LEU A 486 20.87 36.96 6.00
C LEU A 486 21.24 38.40 6.44
N PRO A 487 20.55 38.98 7.44
CA PRO A 487 20.93 40.25 8.06
C PRO A 487 22.37 40.26 8.58
N SER A 488 23.07 41.39 8.46
CA SER A 488 24.51 41.52 8.76
C SER A 488 24.92 41.37 10.23
N GLN A 489 23.97 41.33 11.17
CA GLN A 489 24.20 41.23 12.60
C GLN A 489 23.48 40.02 13.20
N GLY A 490 24.19 39.26 14.06
CA GLY A 490 23.66 38.11 14.79
C GLY A 490 24.26 36.77 14.35
N GLN A 491 24.23 35.79 15.25
CA GLN A 491 24.67 34.43 14.94
C GLN A 491 23.75 33.79 13.90
N TRP A 492 24.29 32.93 13.04
CA TRP A 492 23.50 32.21 12.05
C TRP A 492 23.60 30.70 12.24
N ARG A 493 22.59 29.98 11.76
CA ARG A 493 22.53 28.52 11.73
C ARG A 493 22.09 28.03 10.36
N ALA A 494 22.61 26.87 9.96
CA ALA A 494 22.21 26.15 8.76
C ALA A 494 21.62 24.79 9.11
N TRP A 495 20.51 24.46 8.45
CA TRP A 495 19.77 23.23 8.59
C TRP A 495 19.57 22.58 7.24
N TRP A 496 19.78 21.26 7.17
CA TRP A 496 19.25 20.45 6.09
C TRP A 496 17.84 19.98 6.45
N ILE A 497 16.87 20.24 5.58
CA ILE A 497 15.50 19.76 5.71
C ILE A 497 15.25 18.72 4.63
N ASN A 498 14.89 17.51 5.06
CA ASN A 498 14.47 16.45 4.15
C ASN A 498 13.05 16.74 3.65
N PRO A 499 12.82 16.97 2.35
CA PRO A 499 11.50 17.34 1.84
C PRO A 499 10.46 16.20 1.88
N ARG A 500 10.91 14.93 2.02
CA ARG A 500 10.07 13.73 2.11
C ARG A 500 9.54 13.47 3.51
N THR A 501 10.26 13.90 4.53
CA THR A 501 9.90 13.61 5.93
C THR A 501 9.65 14.87 6.76
N GLY A 502 10.12 16.03 6.30
CA GLY A 502 10.18 17.28 7.06
C GLY A 502 11.27 17.28 8.14
N ALA A 503 12.05 16.21 8.29
CA ALA A 503 13.10 16.13 9.31
C ALA A 503 14.16 17.21 9.08
N ARG A 504 14.57 17.89 10.17
CA ARG A 504 15.60 18.93 10.17
C ARG A 504 16.85 18.43 10.86
N GLU A 505 18.01 18.60 10.24
CA GLU A 505 19.30 18.26 10.81
C GLU A 505 20.17 19.51 10.88
N SER A 506 20.59 19.88 12.09
CA SER A 506 21.53 20.99 12.31
C SER A 506 22.87 20.60 11.73
N PHE A 507 23.43 21.45 10.88
CA PHE A 507 24.70 21.17 10.22
C PHE A 507 25.81 22.13 10.63
N GLU A 508 25.57 23.44 10.56
CA GLU A 508 26.60 24.45 10.82
C GLU A 508 26.02 25.66 11.56
N LYS A 509 26.88 26.37 12.30
CA LYS A 509 26.57 27.66 12.92
C LYS A 509 27.78 28.60 12.85
N GLY A 510 27.54 29.90 12.77
CA GLY A 510 28.60 30.91 12.76
C GLY A 510 28.21 32.18 13.51
N GLU A 511 29.21 33.00 13.84
CA GLU A 511 29.02 34.21 14.65
C GLU A 511 28.42 35.39 13.86
N GLU A 512 28.87 35.61 12.63
CA GLU A 512 28.36 36.64 11.73
C GLU A 512 28.17 36.07 10.31
N PRO A 513 27.07 36.41 9.62
CA PRO A 513 26.82 35.96 8.24
C PRO A 513 27.64 36.82 7.27
N LYS A 514 28.89 36.40 7.01
CA LYS A 514 29.83 37.07 6.11
C LYS A 514 30.45 36.10 5.11
N GLY A 515 30.58 36.57 3.87
CA GLY A 515 31.28 35.87 2.79
C GLY A 515 30.49 34.74 2.15
N VAL A 516 31.10 34.13 1.13
CA VAL A 516 30.57 32.97 0.41
C VAL A 516 30.90 31.69 1.17
N ARG A 517 29.91 30.82 1.33
CA ARG A 517 30.04 29.50 1.97
C ARG A 517 29.50 28.41 1.06
N SER A 518 30.23 27.29 1.00
CA SER A 518 29.80 26.10 0.27
C SER A 518 29.10 25.13 1.22
N PHE A 519 27.89 24.72 0.88
CA PHE A 519 27.08 23.74 1.62
C PHE A 519 26.88 22.51 0.76
N LYS A 520 27.13 21.33 1.32
CA LYS A 520 26.95 20.05 0.65
C LYS A 520 25.80 19.27 1.27
N SER A 521 24.84 18.85 0.44
CA SER A 521 23.69 18.07 0.90
C SER A 521 24.08 16.64 1.30
N PRO A 522 23.29 15.97 2.16
CA PRO A 522 23.58 14.60 2.62
C PRO A 522 23.63 13.56 1.50
N THR A 523 22.74 13.68 0.51
CA THR A 523 22.70 12.82 -0.68
C THR A 523 22.62 13.66 -1.96
N GLN A 524 23.00 13.07 -3.09
CA GLN A 524 23.03 13.73 -4.39
C GLN A 524 22.93 12.71 -5.53
N GLY A 525 22.50 13.18 -6.71
CA GLY A 525 22.66 12.47 -7.98
C GLY A 525 21.41 11.79 -8.53
N SER A 526 20.27 11.88 -7.84
CA SER A 526 18.97 11.45 -8.36
C SER A 526 17.86 12.43 -8.02
N LEU A 527 16.73 12.35 -8.74
CA LEU A 527 15.53 13.15 -8.47
C LEU A 527 14.91 12.84 -7.10
N GLU A 528 15.21 11.65 -6.57
CA GLU A 528 14.82 11.33 -5.20
C GLU A 528 15.66 12.11 -4.20
N ASP A 529 16.89 12.52 -4.50
CA ASP A 529 17.82 13.16 -3.56
C ASP A 529 17.60 14.68 -3.39
N ASP A 530 16.34 15.12 -3.39
CA ASP A 530 15.97 16.52 -3.17
C ASP A 530 16.21 16.96 -1.72
N TRP A 531 16.75 18.17 -1.53
CA TRP A 531 17.04 18.76 -0.20
C TRP A 531 16.70 20.25 -0.14
N LEU A 532 16.28 20.72 1.05
CA LEU A 532 16.20 22.15 1.35
C LEU A 532 17.30 22.53 2.34
N LEU A 533 18.07 23.56 2.02
CA LEU A 533 18.99 24.22 2.96
C LEU A 533 18.26 25.41 3.57
N LEU A 534 18.02 25.42 4.88
CA LEU A 534 17.48 26.58 5.61
C LEU A 534 18.60 27.27 6.38
N LEU A 535 18.76 28.57 6.14
CA LEU A 535 19.64 29.49 6.83
C LEU A 535 18.80 30.44 7.69
N GLU A 536 19.14 30.61 8.96
CA GLU A 536 18.39 31.48 9.88
C GLU A 536 19.33 32.28 10.79
N THR A 537 18.90 33.49 11.18
CA THR A 537 19.56 34.26 12.23
C THR A 537 18.98 33.93 13.62
N SER A 538 19.87 33.77 14.60
CA SER A 538 19.55 33.48 15.98
C SER A 538 19.36 34.79 16.76
N THR A 539 18.11 35.28 16.87
CA THR A 539 17.75 36.40 17.76
C THR A 539 17.13 35.91 19.08
N PRO A 540 17.25 36.65 20.20
CA PRO A 540 16.71 36.23 21.50
C PRO A 540 15.18 36.02 21.52
N SER A 541 14.46 36.68 20.62
CA SER A 541 13.01 36.55 20.44
C SER A 541 12.57 35.31 19.62
N ASN A 542 13.50 34.62 18.95
CA ASN A 542 13.23 33.45 18.11
C ASN A 542 13.31 32.12 18.86
N THR A 543 12.99 32.12 20.17
CA THR A 543 12.99 30.89 21.00
C THR A 543 11.81 29.95 20.73
N SER A 544 10.94 30.25 19.77
CA SER A 544 9.82 29.39 19.37
C SER A 544 9.94 28.93 17.92
N CYS A 545 11.08 28.37 17.52
CA CYS A 545 11.10 27.54 16.32
C CYS A 545 10.48 26.19 16.71
N ILE A 546 9.17 26.06 16.48
CA ILE A 546 8.37 24.86 16.81
C ILE A 546 9.13 23.65 16.28
N ILE A 547 9.57 22.79 17.19
CA ILE A 547 10.13 21.49 16.84
C ILE A 547 9.05 20.80 16.02
N LEU A 548 9.35 20.41 14.78
CA LEU A 548 8.43 19.64 13.93
C LEU A 548 8.00 18.31 14.60
N GLU A 549 8.65 17.91 15.70
CA GLU A 549 8.26 16.82 16.59
C GLU A 549 6.97 17.10 17.40
N ASP A 550 6.67 18.35 17.78
CA ASP A 550 5.48 18.68 18.58
C ASP A 550 4.20 18.84 17.74
N MET A 551 4.34 19.16 16.44
CA MET A 551 3.25 19.17 15.46
C MET A 551 2.84 17.76 15.00
N LEU A 552 3.45 16.71 15.58
CA LEU A 552 3.02 15.31 15.46
C LEU A 552 2.12 14.88 16.65
N SER A 553 1.80 15.77 17.59
CA SER A 553 0.83 15.51 18.65
C SER A 553 -0.62 15.87 18.21
N PRO A 554 -1.59 14.96 18.36
CA PRO A 554 -3.00 15.24 18.06
C PRO A 554 -3.71 15.91 19.25
N SER A 555 -3.49 17.20 19.46
CA SER A 555 -4.25 18.07 20.38
C SER A 555 -4.32 19.47 19.74
N ASP A 556 -5.47 20.01 19.32
CA ASP A 556 -6.66 20.27 20.13
C ASP A 556 -8.00 20.22 19.35
N SER A 557 -9.01 19.68 20.04
CA SER A 557 -10.47 19.87 19.92
C SER A 557 -11.15 20.04 18.53
N ILE A 558 -11.51 18.92 17.90
CA ILE A 558 -12.82 18.72 17.24
C ILE A 558 -13.28 17.29 17.62
N GLU A 559 -14.51 17.17 18.14
CA GLU A 559 -15.11 15.90 18.59
C GLU A 559 -15.07 14.82 17.49
N ALA A 560 -14.65 13.61 17.88
CA ALA A 560 -14.37 12.50 16.98
C ALA A 560 -15.64 11.67 16.65
N PRO A 561 -15.94 11.38 15.36
CA PRO A 561 -16.78 10.24 14.98
C PRO A 561 -15.97 8.93 15.07
N PRO A 562 -16.62 7.75 15.07
CA PRO A 562 -16.19 6.61 15.87
C PRO A 562 -14.82 6.03 15.48
N SER A 563 -14.01 5.86 16.52
CA SER A 563 -12.75 5.12 16.61
C SER A 563 -11.56 5.63 15.78
N LYS A 564 -10.91 6.66 16.33
CA LYS A 564 -9.48 7.00 16.12
C LYS A 564 -8.56 5.76 16.17
N ASP A 565 -8.96 4.67 16.84
CA ASP A 565 -8.19 3.43 16.95
C ASP A 565 -8.09 2.62 15.65
N ILE A 566 -9.08 2.66 14.74
CA ILE A 566 -9.05 1.88 13.49
C ILE A 566 -8.16 2.57 12.44
N ILE A 567 -8.15 3.90 12.42
CA ILE A 567 -7.35 4.71 11.49
C ILE A 567 -5.91 4.83 11.99
N ALA A 568 -5.68 4.94 13.30
CA ALA A 568 -4.34 4.91 13.87
C ALA A 568 -3.69 3.52 13.74
N HIS A 569 -4.42 2.41 13.90
CA HIS A 569 -3.88 1.07 13.62
C HIS A 569 -3.72 0.80 12.13
N GLY A 570 -4.63 1.24 11.27
CA GLY A 570 -4.49 1.13 9.81
C GLY A 570 -3.29 1.92 9.28
N ALA A 571 -3.11 3.16 9.75
CA ALA A 571 -1.98 4.01 9.41
C ALA A 571 -0.66 3.53 10.04
N LYS A 572 -0.66 2.97 11.27
CA LYS A 572 0.52 2.30 11.84
C LYS A 572 0.86 1.01 11.11
N LEU A 573 -0.13 0.19 10.75
CA LEU A 573 0.09 -1.07 10.05
C LEU A 573 0.54 -0.82 8.61
N TYR A 574 -0.03 0.19 7.93
CA TYR A 574 0.34 0.61 6.56
C TYR A 574 1.67 1.37 6.53
N SER A 575 1.94 2.31 7.44
CA SER A 575 3.27 2.94 7.57
C SER A 575 4.34 1.94 8.02
N SER A 576 4.00 0.97 8.88
CA SER A 576 4.90 -0.12 9.24
C SER A 576 5.10 -1.06 8.04
N LEU A 577 4.07 -1.43 7.28
CA LEU A 577 4.18 -2.28 6.10
C LEU A 577 4.92 -1.62 4.94
N LYS A 578 4.70 -0.33 4.72
CA LYS A 578 5.33 0.50 3.69
C LYS A 578 6.78 0.84 4.06
N ALA A 579 7.07 1.15 5.33
CA ALA A 579 8.43 1.26 5.85
C ALA A 579 9.18 -0.09 5.88
N PHE A 580 8.48 -1.21 6.00
CA PHE A 580 9.03 -2.58 6.00
C PHE A 580 9.27 -3.13 4.58
N THR A 581 8.61 -2.59 3.55
CA THR A 581 8.76 -3.01 2.14
C THR A 581 9.61 -2.06 1.29
N GLN A 582 9.67 -0.76 1.60
CA GLN A 582 10.35 0.24 0.76
C GLN A 582 11.76 0.62 1.19
N ARG A 583 12.22 0.21 2.38
CA ARG A 583 13.60 0.47 2.75
C ARG A 583 14.53 -0.39 1.87
N ARG A 584 15.34 0.28 1.06
CA ARG A 584 16.65 -0.23 0.63
C ARG A 584 17.52 -0.56 1.86
N ASP A 585 17.22 0.09 2.99
CA ASP A 585 17.63 -0.30 4.34
C ASP A 585 16.92 -1.53 4.90
N PHE A 586 15.86 -2.10 4.33
CA PHE A 586 15.40 -3.41 4.76
C PHE A 586 16.33 -4.42 4.14
N ILE A 587 16.62 -4.36 2.85
CA ILE A 587 17.68 -5.17 2.23
C ILE A 587 19.06 -4.88 2.87
N ASN A 588 19.35 -3.62 3.21
CA ASN A 588 20.61 -3.22 3.84
C ASN A 588 20.67 -3.34 5.38
N MET A 589 19.55 -3.38 6.13
CA MET A 589 19.44 -3.68 7.58
C MET A 589 19.30 -5.19 7.79
N VAL A 590 18.66 -5.87 6.85
CA VAL A 590 18.77 -7.32 6.66
C VAL A 590 20.23 -7.66 6.36
N SER A 591 20.98 -6.84 5.61
CA SER A 591 22.42 -7.04 5.44
C SER A 591 23.34 -6.42 6.51
N SER A 592 22.90 -5.45 7.34
CA SER A 592 23.74 -4.74 8.33
C SER A 592 23.43 -5.03 9.80
N GLN A 593 22.23 -5.49 10.16
CA GLN A 593 21.87 -5.87 11.55
C GLN A 593 21.94 -7.37 11.83
N VAL A 594 22.39 -8.16 10.87
CA VAL A 594 22.68 -9.59 11.03
C VAL A 594 24.18 -9.79 11.20
N GLY A 595 24.73 -9.09 12.18
CA GLY A 595 26.14 -9.16 12.57
C GLY A 595 26.59 -10.50 13.17
N THR A 596 25.82 -11.58 12.97
CA THR A 596 26.21 -12.94 13.35
C THR A 596 25.85 -14.00 12.29
N GLY A 597 25.31 -13.61 11.13
CA GLY A 597 24.90 -14.53 10.07
C GLY A 597 25.54 -14.16 8.73
N ASN A 598 26.11 -15.15 8.06
CA ASN A 598 26.95 -15.02 6.88
C ASN A 598 26.14 -14.55 5.63
N TRP A 599 25.72 -13.28 5.55
CA TRP A 599 24.95 -12.72 4.41
C TRP A 599 25.69 -12.80 3.09
N GLY A 600 27.02 -12.78 3.12
CA GLY A 600 27.84 -13.09 1.95
C GLY A 600 27.49 -14.47 1.38
N ALA A 601 27.30 -15.47 2.25
CA ALA A 601 26.85 -16.80 1.85
C ALA A 601 25.37 -16.80 1.41
N VAL A 602 24.45 -16.15 2.13
CA VAL A 602 23.02 -16.12 1.74
C VAL A 602 22.81 -15.45 0.37
N ARG A 603 23.45 -14.30 0.12
CA ARG A 603 23.35 -13.58 -1.17
C ARG A 603 24.04 -14.32 -2.32
N ARG A 604 25.12 -15.04 -2.02
CA ARG A 604 25.83 -15.91 -2.98
C ARG A 604 25.01 -17.16 -3.32
N ASP A 605 24.37 -17.76 -2.31
CA ASP A 605 23.75 -19.08 -2.39
C ASP A 605 22.25 -19.00 -2.78
N PHE A 606 21.56 -17.89 -2.50
CA PHE A 606 20.17 -17.64 -2.93
C PHE A 606 20.10 -17.15 -4.38
N THR A 607 20.20 -18.10 -5.30
CA THR A 607 20.16 -17.85 -6.76
C THR A 607 18.74 -17.90 -7.31
N GLY A 608 18.52 -17.38 -8.53
CA GLY A 608 17.24 -17.53 -9.24
C GLY A 608 16.79 -18.98 -9.42
N LYS A 609 17.74 -19.93 -9.49
CA LYS A 609 17.45 -21.38 -9.51
C LYS A 609 16.87 -21.87 -8.18
N MET A 610 17.37 -21.38 -7.05
CA MET A 610 16.82 -21.72 -5.73
C MET A 610 15.40 -21.15 -5.58
N LEU A 611 15.16 -19.91 -6.01
CA LEU A 611 13.81 -19.34 -6.03
C LEU A 611 12.85 -20.16 -6.89
N PHE A 612 13.30 -20.61 -8.07
CA PHE A 612 12.51 -21.51 -8.93
C PHE A 612 12.15 -22.81 -8.20
N VAL A 613 13.09 -23.46 -7.53
CA VAL A 613 12.84 -24.69 -6.75
C VAL A 613 11.88 -24.42 -5.59
N ALA A 614 11.99 -23.28 -4.92
CA ALA A 614 11.11 -22.90 -3.80
C ALA A 614 9.64 -22.74 -4.24
N ILE A 615 9.40 -22.05 -5.37
CA ILE A 615 8.04 -21.82 -5.89
C ILE A 615 7.45 -23.13 -6.43
N PHE A 616 8.16 -23.83 -7.30
CA PHE A 616 7.64 -25.01 -7.98
C PHE A 616 7.57 -26.24 -7.05
N GLY A 617 8.42 -26.30 -6.03
CA GLY A 617 8.46 -27.37 -5.03
C GLY A 617 7.34 -27.29 -3.98
N THR A 618 6.64 -26.15 -3.87
CA THR A 618 5.65 -25.90 -2.80
C THR A 618 4.19 -25.91 -3.26
N PHE A 619 3.90 -26.17 -4.54
CA PHE A 619 2.51 -26.29 -5.02
C PHE A 619 1.69 -27.33 -4.26
N GLY A 620 2.29 -28.42 -3.78
CA GLY A 620 1.56 -29.42 -2.99
C GLY A 620 1.11 -28.89 -1.63
N SER A 621 1.84 -27.94 -1.07
CA SER A 621 1.50 -27.25 0.19
C SER A 621 0.33 -26.29 -0.02
N MET A 622 0.25 -25.67 -1.20
CA MET A 622 -0.86 -24.83 -1.60
C MET A 622 -2.20 -25.60 -1.65
N THR A 623 -2.17 -26.88 -2.05
CA THR A 623 -3.38 -27.74 -2.08
C THR A 623 -4.05 -27.86 -0.71
N PHE A 624 -3.27 -27.94 0.38
CA PHE A 624 -3.81 -28.06 1.74
C PHE A 624 -4.66 -26.86 2.11
N ALA A 625 -4.06 -25.67 2.05
CA ALA A 625 -4.71 -24.45 2.48
C ALA A 625 -5.83 -24.05 1.53
N PHE A 626 -5.73 -24.39 0.24
CA PHE A 626 -6.82 -24.20 -0.71
C PHE A 626 -8.05 -25.03 -0.30
N ASP A 627 -7.89 -26.34 -0.02
CA ASP A 627 -8.99 -27.22 0.41
C ASP A 627 -9.63 -26.78 1.73
N VAL A 628 -8.81 -26.33 2.69
CA VAL A 628 -9.29 -25.79 3.97
C VAL A 628 -10.05 -24.48 3.77
N GLY A 629 -9.51 -23.56 2.95
CA GLY A 629 -10.09 -22.24 2.74
C GLY A 629 -11.46 -22.26 2.07
N TRP A 630 -11.60 -22.98 0.95
CA TRP A 630 -12.90 -23.02 0.26
C TRP A 630 -13.94 -23.76 1.08
N TRP A 631 -13.57 -24.83 1.79
CA TRP A 631 -14.48 -25.58 2.65
C TRP A 631 -15.01 -24.72 3.79
N GLY A 632 -14.12 -24.04 4.53
CA GLY A 632 -14.51 -23.17 5.65
C GLY A 632 -15.43 -22.02 5.21
N SER A 633 -15.19 -21.45 4.03
CA SER A 633 -16.05 -20.41 3.45
C SER A 633 -17.37 -20.96 2.90
N ALA A 634 -17.37 -22.15 2.29
CA ALA A 634 -18.56 -22.80 1.75
C ALA A 634 -19.57 -23.19 2.84
N LEU A 635 -19.10 -23.60 4.02
CA LEU A 635 -19.97 -23.91 5.17
C LEU A 635 -20.87 -22.73 5.58
N GLY A 636 -20.43 -21.49 5.36
CA GLY A 636 -21.21 -20.28 5.63
C GLY A 636 -22.03 -19.76 4.46
N HIS A 637 -21.97 -20.40 3.29
CA HIS A 637 -22.61 -19.89 2.08
C HIS A 637 -24.04 -20.46 1.91
N PRO A 638 -25.08 -19.61 1.70
CA PRO A 638 -26.46 -20.06 1.56
C PRO A 638 -26.68 -21.09 0.44
N ALA A 639 -26.04 -20.92 -0.72
CA ALA A 639 -26.19 -21.86 -1.84
C ALA A 639 -25.65 -23.28 -1.53
N PHE A 640 -24.61 -23.39 -0.71
CA PHE A 640 -24.03 -24.69 -0.33
C PHE A 640 -24.91 -25.40 0.71
N THR A 641 -25.34 -24.67 1.73
CA THR A 641 -26.25 -25.17 2.77
C THR A 641 -27.63 -25.49 2.21
N ASN A 642 -28.13 -24.76 1.22
CA ASN A 642 -29.38 -25.09 0.53
C ASN A 642 -29.30 -26.36 -0.32
N TYR A 643 -28.11 -26.72 -0.81
CA TYR A 643 -27.90 -27.89 -1.66
C TYR A 643 -27.69 -29.17 -0.84
N TYR A 644 -26.83 -29.14 0.18
CA TYR A 644 -26.47 -30.33 0.99
C TYR A 644 -27.12 -30.38 2.38
N GLY A 645 -27.69 -29.27 2.86
CA GLY A 645 -28.28 -29.15 4.19
C GLY A 645 -29.72 -29.65 4.28
N GLN A 646 -30.19 -29.80 5.52
CA GLN A 646 -31.56 -30.19 5.85
C GLN A 646 -32.32 -28.97 6.40
N LEU A 647 -33.65 -28.99 6.31
CA LEU A 647 -34.51 -27.91 6.82
C LEU A 647 -34.47 -27.87 8.35
N THR A 648 -33.82 -26.86 8.91
CA THR A 648 -33.52 -26.76 10.36
C THR A 648 -34.51 -25.90 11.15
N LYS A 649 -35.29 -25.03 10.48
CA LYS A 649 -36.26 -24.14 11.12
C LYS A 649 -37.55 -24.04 10.28
N PRO A 650 -38.72 -23.79 10.90
CA PRO A 650 -40.01 -23.62 10.19
C PRO A 650 -40.03 -22.48 9.16
N ASN A 651 -39.05 -21.58 9.22
CA ASN A 651 -38.91 -20.41 8.35
C ASN A 651 -38.18 -20.69 7.01
N GLY A 652 -37.89 -21.95 6.68
CA GLY A 652 -37.28 -22.31 5.39
C GLY A 652 -35.74 -22.28 5.33
N THR A 653 -35.03 -22.14 6.46
CA THR A 653 -33.55 -22.11 6.46
C THR A 653 -32.92 -23.51 6.51
N HIS A 654 -32.13 -23.84 5.47
CA HIS A 654 -31.35 -25.08 5.41
C HIS A 654 -29.98 -24.91 6.10
N ALA A 655 -29.59 -25.89 6.90
CA ALA A 655 -28.25 -25.96 7.49
C ALA A 655 -27.74 -27.40 7.48
N LEU A 656 -26.42 -27.57 7.48
CA LEU A 656 -25.80 -28.89 7.62
C LEU A 656 -25.93 -29.37 9.06
N SER A 657 -26.31 -30.64 9.25
CA SER A 657 -26.32 -31.26 10.57
C SER A 657 -24.90 -31.28 11.19
N PRO A 658 -24.76 -31.30 12.54
CA PRO A 658 -23.46 -31.43 13.19
C PRO A 658 -22.65 -32.64 12.67
N THR A 659 -23.33 -33.76 12.39
CA THR A 659 -22.74 -34.94 11.78
C THR A 659 -22.16 -34.67 10.40
N GLN A 660 -22.89 -33.97 9.52
CA GLN A 660 -22.39 -33.61 8.19
C GLN A 660 -21.19 -32.64 8.29
N GLN A 661 -21.27 -31.60 9.12
CA GLN A 661 -20.16 -30.65 9.31
C GLN A 661 -18.90 -31.32 9.89
N SER A 662 -19.10 -32.26 10.83
CA SER A 662 -18.05 -33.05 11.49
C SER A 662 -17.40 -34.00 10.49
N CYS A 663 -18.18 -34.87 9.83
CA CYS A 663 -17.67 -35.82 8.84
C CYS A 663 -17.01 -35.12 7.66
N GLY A 664 -17.59 -34.00 7.19
CA GLY A 664 -17.03 -33.21 6.10
C GLY A 664 -15.67 -32.57 6.41
N THR A 665 -15.33 -32.36 7.68
CA THR A 665 -14.05 -31.75 8.07
C THR A 665 -13.07 -32.78 8.61
N ALA A 666 -13.51 -33.60 9.58
CA ALA A 666 -12.66 -34.54 10.29
C ALA A 666 -12.17 -35.71 9.42
N LEU A 667 -13.01 -36.24 8.53
CA LEU A 667 -12.59 -37.32 7.63
C LEU A 667 -11.59 -36.82 6.58
N GLY A 668 -11.66 -35.54 6.19
CA GLY A 668 -10.58 -34.88 5.44
C GLY A 668 -9.26 -35.00 6.19
N THR A 669 -9.21 -34.58 7.46
CA THR A 669 -7.99 -34.70 8.29
C THR A 669 -7.53 -36.16 8.47
N ALA A 670 -8.46 -37.13 8.55
CA ALA A 670 -8.12 -38.55 8.54
C ALA A 670 -7.40 -38.96 7.24
N GLY A 671 -7.84 -38.41 6.10
CA GLY A 671 -7.13 -38.51 4.83
C GLY A 671 -5.69 -38.02 4.95
N THR A 672 -5.45 -36.85 5.55
CA THR A 672 -4.10 -36.32 5.80
C THR A 672 -3.23 -37.27 6.61
N MET A 673 -3.79 -37.92 7.65
CA MET A 673 -3.06 -38.93 8.42
C MET A 673 -2.63 -40.13 7.57
N ILE A 674 -3.54 -40.64 6.73
CA ILE A 674 -3.23 -41.72 5.78
C ILE A 674 -2.11 -41.28 4.83
N GLY A 675 -2.18 -40.04 4.33
CA GLY A 675 -1.15 -39.42 3.50
C GLY A 675 0.22 -39.39 4.16
N CYS A 676 0.31 -38.99 5.43
CA CYS A 676 1.58 -38.98 6.18
C CYS A 676 2.21 -40.38 6.29
N MET A 677 1.40 -41.43 6.42
CA MET A 677 1.91 -42.82 6.45
C MET A 677 2.44 -43.26 5.08
N ILE A 678 1.72 -42.93 4.01
CA ILE A 678 2.14 -43.22 2.62
C ILE A 678 3.42 -42.46 2.29
N ALA A 679 3.57 -41.24 2.80
CA ALA A 679 4.71 -40.36 2.52
C ALA A 679 6.05 -40.97 2.94
N SER A 680 6.13 -41.58 4.13
CA SER A 680 7.36 -42.22 4.60
C SER A 680 7.78 -43.41 3.74
N TRP A 681 6.82 -44.08 3.10
CA TRP A 681 7.13 -45.12 2.12
C TRP A 681 7.50 -44.51 0.77
N SER A 682 6.73 -43.54 0.27
CA SER A 682 6.92 -42.97 -1.07
C SER A 682 8.23 -42.18 -1.17
N ALA A 683 8.58 -41.39 -0.15
CA ALA A 683 9.80 -40.60 -0.13
C ALA A 683 11.06 -41.47 -0.22
N ARG A 684 11.06 -42.61 0.49
CA ARG A 684 12.14 -43.59 0.44
C ARG A 684 12.13 -44.41 -0.84
N ALA A 685 11.01 -45.04 -1.20
CA ALA A 685 10.97 -46.02 -2.29
C ALA A 685 10.94 -45.39 -3.70
N LEU A 686 10.22 -44.27 -3.87
CA LEU A 686 10.01 -43.64 -5.17
C LEU A 686 10.93 -42.44 -5.41
N GLY A 687 11.47 -41.84 -4.35
CA GLY A 687 12.15 -40.54 -4.41
C GLY A 687 11.17 -39.38 -4.25
N ARG A 688 11.68 -38.15 -4.20
CA ARG A 688 10.86 -36.96 -3.89
C ARG A 688 10.07 -36.51 -5.11
N LYS A 689 10.69 -36.53 -6.31
CA LYS A 689 10.03 -36.14 -7.57
C LYS A 689 8.84 -37.05 -7.91
N ARG A 690 8.99 -38.36 -7.76
CA ARG A 690 7.90 -39.31 -8.01
C ARG A 690 6.84 -39.28 -6.91
N SER A 691 7.20 -38.91 -5.69
CA SER A 691 6.22 -38.62 -4.64
C SER A 691 5.34 -37.41 -4.98
N PHE A 692 5.88 -36.38 -5.64
CA PHE A 692 5.09 -35.26 -6.16
C PHE A 692 4.10 -35.67 -7.25
N LEU A 693 4.46 -36.63 -8.11
CA LEU A 693 3.53 -37.20 -9.09
C LEU A 693 2.42 -38.01 -8.40
N LEU A 694 2.79 -38.87 -7.44
CA LEU A 694 1.83 -39.69 -6.69
C LEU A 694 0.78 -38.81 -6.01
N LEU A 695 1.20 -37.76 -5.30
CA LEU A 695 0.27 -36.87 -4.62
C LEU A 695 -0.60 -36.09 -5.62
N ALA A 696 -0.05 -35.63 -6.75
CA ALA A 696 -0.83 -34.92 -7.76
C ALA A 696 -1.93 -35.81 -8.38
N VAL A 697 -1.62 -37.08 -8.66
CA VAL A 697 -2.61 -38.06 -9.15
C VAL A 697 -3.71 -38.31 -8.13
N ILE A 698 -3.36 -38.50 -6.85
CA ILE A 698 -4.33 -38.67 -5.76
C ILE A 698 -5.21 -37.41 -5.61
N ALA A 699 -4.62 -36.22 -5.68
CA ALA A 699 -5.33 -34.94 -5.61
C ALA A 699 -6.31 -34.76 -6.78
N LEU A 700 -5.91 -35.10 -8.01
CA LEU A 700 -6.77 -35.02 -9.19
C LEU A 700 -7.93 -35.99 -9.12
N MET A 701 -7.69 -37.25 -8.71
CA MET A 701 -8.75 -38.23 -8.51
C MET A 701 -9.74 -37.74 -7.44
N GLY A 702 -9.24 -37.28 -6.29
CA GLY A 702 -10.08 -36.77 -5.21
C GLY A 702 -10.91 -35.55 -5.62
N SER A 703 -10.29 -34.58 -6.29
CA SER A 703 -10.97 -33.36 -6.77
C SER A 703 -12.01 -33.70 -7.84
N THR A 704 -11.75 -34.69 -8.70
CA THR A 704 -12.74 -35.20 -9.67
C THR A 704 -13.94 -35.85 -8.96
N VAL A 705 -13.71 -36.63 -7.91
CA VAL A 705 -14.79 -37.19 -7.08
C VAL A 705 -15.60 -36.10 -6.39
N GLN A 706 -14.95 -35.04 -5.88
CA GLN A 706 -15.63 -33.87 -5.32
C GLN A 706 -16.50 -33.16 -6.37
N LEU A 707 -15.96 -32.89 -7.56
CA LEU A 707 -16.67 -32.17 -8.61
C LEU A 707 -17.84 -32.98 -9.18
N THR A 708 -17.70 -34.30 -9.32
CA THR A 708 -18.77 -35.18 -9.80
C THR A 708 -19.89 -35.41 -8.79
N SER A 709 -19.74 -34.96 -7.54
CA SER A 709 -20.80 -35.02 -6.52
C SER A 709 -22.03 -34.18 -6.86
N VAL A 710 -21.92 -33.30 -7.86
CA VAL A 710 -22.99 -32.41 -8.34
C VAL A 710 -23.74 -32.94 -9.56
N LEU A 711 -23.20 -33.99 -10.20
CA LEU A 711 -23.75 -34.59 -11.41
C LEU A 711 -24.81 -35.64 -11.03
N GLY A 712 -26.03 -35.52 -11.59
CA GLY A 712 -27.16 -36.45 -11.39
C GLY A 712 -28.38 -35.81 -10.70
N ASP A 713 -29.43 -36.60 -10.52
CA ASP A 713 -30.71 -36.13 -9.96
C ASP A 713 -30.59 -35.75 -8.46
N ARG A 714 -31.30 -34.69 -8.07
CA ARG A 714 -31.12 -33.92 -6.80
C ARG A 714 -31.57 -34.67 -5.54
N SER A 715 -32.20 -35.84 -5.70
CA SER A 715 -32.98 -36.53 -4.67
C SER A 715 -32.22 -37.60 -3.85
N GLY A 716 -30.94 -37.84 -4.13
CA GLY A 716 -30.18 -38.90 -3.45
C GLY A 716 -29.46 -38.46 -2.16
N PRO A 717 -29.67 -39.13 -0.99
CA PRO A 717 -28.95 -38.84 0.26
C PRO A 717 -27.42 -39.12 0.21
N ASN A 718 -26.92 -39.69 -0.90
CA ASN A 718 -25.55 -40.18 -1.04
C ASN A 718 -24.56 -39.17 -1.64
N LYS A 719 -25.00 -38.00 -2.14
CA LYS A 719 -24.15 -37.03 -2.84
C LYS A 719 -23.21 -36.24 -1.92
N PHE A 720 -23.67 -35.91 -0.71
CA PHE A 720 -22.78 -35.31 0.30
C PHE A 720 -21.65 -36.27 0.66
N TRP A 721 -21.95 -37.56 0.82
CA TRP A 721 -20.95 -38.56 1.16
C TRP A 721 -19.94 -38.79 0.03
N GLN A 722 -20.34 -38.64 -1.24
CA GLN A 722 -19.41 -38.60 -2.37
C GLN A 722 -18.42 -37.43 -2.26
N LEU A 723 -18.90 -36.23 -1.90
CA LEU A 723 -18.03 -35.07 -1.63
C LEU A 723 -17.01 -35.37 -0.51
N VAL A 724 -17.48 -36.00 0.58
CA VAL A 724 -16.63 -36.41 1.71
C VAL A 724 -15.55 -37.41 1.27
N VAL A 725 -15.91 -38.43 0.48
CA VAL A 725 -14.93 -39.39 -0.08
C VAL A 725 -13.87 -38.69 -0.91
N GLY A 726 -14.28 -37.77 -1.79
CA GLY A 726 -13.33 -36.96 -2.57
C GLY A 726 -12.42 -36.12 -1.68
N LYS A 727 -12.93 -35.57 -0.57
CA LYS A 727 -12.14 -34.82 0.40
C LYS A 727 -11.13 -35.68 1.17
N ILE A 728 -11.45 -36.93 1.52
CA ILE A 728 -10.49 -37.88 2.08
C ILE A 728 -9.31 -38.08 1.12
N MET A 729 -9.60 -38.28 -0.17
CA MET A 729 -8.57 -38.49 -1.20
C MET A 729 -7.69 -37.25 -1.40
N VAL A 730 -8.30 -36.06 -1.56
CA VAL A 730 -7.57 -34.79 -1.65
C VAL A 730 -6.67 -34.63 -0.42
N ASN A 731 -7.19 -34.82 0.79
CA ASN A 731 -6.38 -34.64 1.98
C ASN A 731 -5.31 -35.73 2.16
N ALA A 732 -5.48 -36.93 1.61
CA ALA A 732 -4.40 -37.92 1.54
C ALA A 732 -3.22 -37.44 0.69
N SER A 733 -3.46 -36.75 -0.44
CA SER A 733 -2.37 -36.11 -1.17
C SER A 733 -1.68 -35.00 -0.38
N VAL A 734 -2.44 -34.25 0.42
CA VAL A 734 -1.90 -33.21 1.30
C VAL A 734 -0.97 -33.81 2.36
N GLY A 735 -1.36 -34.92 3.00
CA GLY A 735 -0.50 -35.59 3.98
C GLY A 735 0.84 -36.02 3.40
N ILE A 736 0.83 -36.46 2.13
CA ILE A 736 2.07 -36.72 1.38
C ILE A 736 2.85 -35.41 1.18
N ALA A 737 2.21 -34.34 0.73
CA ALA A 737 2.87 -33.06 0.50
C ALA A 737 3.53 -32.49 1.77
N THR A 738 2.83 -32.45 2.90
CA THR A 738 3.34 -31.93 4.18
C THR A 738 4.54 -32.71 4.71
N THR A 739 4.65 -33.99 4.36
CA THR A 739 5.74 -34.86 4.83
C THR A 739 6.92 -34.89 3.84
N VAL A 740 6.68 -34.70 2.54
CA VAL A 740 7.73 -34.79 1.50
C VAL A 740 8.33 -33.42 1.13
N VAL A 741 7.51 -32.36 1.06
CA VAL A 741 7.94 -31.04 0.58
C VAL A 741 9.00 -30.40 1.48
N PRO A 742 8.82 -30.31 2.82
CA PRO A 742 9.82 -29.67 3.68
C PRO A 742 11.19 -30.38 3.65
N PRO A 743 11.28 -31.72 3.77
CA PRO A 743 12.54 -32.42 3.59
C PRO A 743 13.18 -32.22 2.22
N TYR A 744 12.39 -32.27 1.13
CA TYR A 744 12.90 -32.01 -0.22
C TYR A 744 13.56 -30.63 -0.32
N LEU A 745 12.86 -29.56 0.12
CA LEU A 745 13.41 -28.20 0.13
C LEU A 745 14.69 -28.12 0.95
N SER A 746 14.76 -28.84 2.07
CA SER A 746 15.94 -28.85 2.94
C SER A 746 17.16 -29.59 2.36
N GLU A 747 16.91 -30.60 1.51
CA GLU A 747 17.94 -31.46 0.90
C GLU A 747 18.55 -30.81 -0.35
N VAL A 748 17.75 -30.05 -1.11
CA VAL A 748 18.22 -29.33 -2.31
C VAL A 748 18.86 -27.99 -1.97
N SER A 749 18.51 -27.42 -0.81
CA SER A 749 19.04 -26.14 -0.34
C SER A 749 20.47 -26.25 0.20
N PRO A 750 21.34 -25.26 -0.08
CA PRO A 750 22.57 -25.04 0.68
C PRO A 750 22.30 -24.90 2.18
N THR A 751 23.27 -25.27 3.01
CA THR A 751 23.19 -25.16 4.49
C THR A 751 22.86 -23.73 4.95
N SER A 752 23.40 -22.71 4.27
CA SER A 752 23.23 -21.29 4.57
C SER A 752 21.79 -20.78 4.42
N ILE A 753 21.01 -21.32 3.47
CA ILE A 753 19.65 -20.85 3.17
C ILE A 753 18.57 -21.90 3.46
N ARG A 754 18.94 -23.04 4.05
CA ARG A 754 18.04 -24.18 4.27
C ARG A 754 16.76 -23.82 5.02
N ALA A 755 16.90 -23.15 6.16
CA ALA A 755 15.75 -22.74 6.97
C ALA A 755 14.82 -21.81 6.17
N PHE A 756 15.41 -20.86 5.44
CA PHE A 756 14.70 -19.94 4.56
C PHE A 756 13.98 -20.65 3.40
N MET A 757 14.58 -21.69 2.81
CA MET A 757 13.94 -22.47 1.74
C MET A 757 12.74 -23.27 2.26
N VAL A 758 12.83 -23.82 3.47
CA VAL A 758 11.72 -24.57 4.09
C VAL A 758 10.53 -23.65 4.40
N THR A 759 10.74 -22.36 4.64
CA THR A 759 9.65 -21.42 4.96
C THR A 759 8.67 -21.18 3.81
N PHE A 760 9.11 -21.40 2.57
CA PHE A 760 8.25 -21.32 1.39
C PHE A 760 7.09 -22.32 1.44
N HIS A 761 7.24 -23.43 2.18
CA HIS A 761 6.16 -24.37 2.44
C HIS A 761 4.93 -23.66 3.05
N SER A 762 5.13 -22.96 4.16
CA SER A 762 4.05 -22.23 4.85
C SER A 762 3.59 -21.00 4.07
N LEU A 763 4.45 -20.39 3.24
CA LEU A 763 4.05 -19.26 2.38
C LEU A 763 3.08 -19.72 1.30
N ALA A 764 3.36 -20.86 0.67
CA ALA A 764 2.48 -21.46 -0.32
C ALA A 764 1.12 -21.86 0.27
N GLU A 765 1.08 -22.34 1.52
CA GLU A 765 -0.17 -22.52 2.27
C GLU A 765 -0.94 -21.20 2.38
N GLY A 766 -0.30 -20.11 2.81
CA GLY A 766 -0.95 -18.80 2.90
C GLY A 766 -1.59 -18.34 1.59
N VAL A 767 -0.86 -18.47 0.46
CA VAL A 767 -1.38 -18.12 -0.87
C VAL A 767 -2.57 -19.00 -1.25
N GLY A 768 -2.49 -20.32 -1.00
CA GLY A 768 -3.58 -21.26 -1.29
C GLY A 768 -4.88 -20.90 -0.56
N GLY A 769 -4.79 -20.60 0.74
CA GLY A 769 -5.94 -20.20 1.55
C GLY A 769 -6.57 -18.88 1.09
N ILE A 770 -5.75 -17.89 0.73
CA ILE A 770 -6.23 -16.60 0.20
C ILE A 770 -6.98 -16.79 -1.12
N LEU A 771 -6.42 -17.53 -2.07
CA LEU A 771 -7.07 -17.75 -3.37
C LEU A 771 -8.41 -18.48 -3.22
N ALA A 772 -8.49 -19.45 -2.31
CA ALA A 772 -9.72 -20.18 -2.04
C ALA A 772 -10.80 -19.27 -1.44
N ASN A 773 -10.44 -18.51 -0.39
CA ASN A 773 -11.36 -17.55 0.25
C ASN A 773 -11.78 -16.42 -0.71
N ALA A 774 -10.86 -15.92 -1.53
CA ALA A 774 -11.14 -14.87 -2.52
C ALA A 774 -12.11 -15.36 -3.60
N THR A 775 -11.99 -16.62 -4.03
CA THR A 775 -12.91 -17.23 -5.01
C THR A 775 -14.33 -17.30 -4.45
N VAL A 776 -14.50 -17.80 -3.22
CA VAL A 776 -15.82 -17.90 -2.58
C VAL A 776 -16.39 -16.50 -2.29
N TYR A 777 -15.55 -15.57 -1.82
CA TYR A 777 -15.95 -14.17 -1.58
C TYR A 777 -16.41 -13.45 -2.85
N GLY A 778 -15.70 -13.63 -3.97
CA GLY A 778 -16.06 -13.05 -5.27
C GLY A 778 -17.43 -13.51 -5.79
N LEU A 779 -17.86 -14.72 -5.38
CA LEU A 779 -19.12 -15.33 -5.78
C LEU A 779 -20.20 -15.28 -4.70
N GLN A 780 -19.94 -14.65 -3.54
CA GLN A 780 -20.80 -14.69 -2.35
C GLN A 780 -22.25 -14.21 -2.56
N LYS A 781 -22.49 -13.39 -3.59
CA LYS A 781 -23.82 -12.85 -3.90
C LYS A 781 -24.65 -13.77 -4.79
N ARG A 782 -24.03 -14.79 -5.39
CA ARG A 782 -24.74 -15.71 -6.29
C ARG A 782 -25.47 -16.77 -5.47
N THR A 783 -26.63 -17.19 -5.95
CA THR A 783 -27.48 -18.19 -5.30
C THR A 783 -27.42 -19.55 -5.99
N ASP A 784 -26.68 -19.67 -7.09
CA ASP A 784 -26.46 -20.91 -7.83
C ASP A 784 -25.32 -21.75 -7.21
N MET A 785 -24.99 -22.88 -7.84
CA MET A 785 -23.98 -23.83 -7.34
C MET A 785 -22.52 -23.39 -7.56
N LEU A 786 -22.29 -22.36 -8.38
CA LEU A 786 -20.96 -21.84 -8.70
C LEU A 786 -20.08 -21.41 -7.50
N PRO A 787 -20.60 -20.79 -6.42
CA PRO A 787 -19.79 -20.28 -5.30
C PRO A 787 -18.91 -21.32 -4.61
N TRP A 788 -19.31 -22.58 -4.59
CA TRP A 788 -18.55 -23.68 -4.00
C TRP A 788 -18.04 -24.68 -5.03
N MET A 789 -18.64 -24.76 -6.22
CA MET A 789 -18.14 -25.62 -7.30
C MET A 789 -16.91 -25.05 -8.00
N LEU A 790 -16.89 -23.74 -8.27
CA LEU A 790 -15.75 -23.10 -8.94
C LEU A 790 -14.45 -23.29 -8.15
N PRO A 791 -14.38 -23.06 -6.82
CA PRO A 791 -13.14 -23.31 -6.09
C PRO A 791 -12.72 -24.79 -6.15
N ILE A 792 -13.64 -25.76 -6.06
CA ILE A 792 -13.31 -27.19 -6.25
C ILE A 792 -12.69 -27.44 -7.64
N GLY A 793 -13.23 -26.80 -8.68
CA GLY A 793 -12.65 -26.88 -10.03
C GLY A 793 -11.26 -26.23 -10.12
N LEU A 794 -11.08 -25.04 -9.53
CA LEU A 794 -9.78 -24.35 -9.48
C LEU A 794 -8.74 -25.12 -8.68
N GLN A 795 -9.15 -25.89 -7.67
CA GLN A 795 -8.26 -26.76 -6.90
C GLN A 795 -7.55 -27.79 -7.79
N MET A 796 -8.16 -28.21 -8.92
CA MET A 796 -7.55 -29.14 -9.88
C MET A 796 -6.37 -28.54 -10.65
N VAL A 797 -6.26 -27.21 -10.73
CA VAL A 797 -5.14 -26.53 -11.38
C VAL A 797 -3.83 -26.77 -10.61
N ILE A 798 -3.89 -26.78 -9.27
CA ILE A 798 -2.72 -26.94 -8.40
C ILE A 798 -1.98 -28.26 -8.64
N PRO A 799 -2.63 -29.45 -8.63
CA PRO A 799 -1.93 -30.70 -8.93
C PRO A 799 -1.49 -30.81 -10.40
N VAL A 800 -2.16 -30.16 -11.36
CA VAL A 800 -1.65 -30.07 -12.75
C VAL A 800 -0.32 -29.30 -12.78
N LEU A 801 -0.25 -28.15 -12.11
CA LEU A 801 0.99 -27.41 -11.95
C LEU A 801 2.06 -28.23 -11.23
N MET A 802 1.67 -29.11 -10.32
CA MET A 802 2.58 -30.01 -9.63
C MET A 802 3.12 -31.16 -10.50
N ILE A 803 2.31 -31.67 -11.44
CA ILE A 803 2.80 -32.62 -12.45
C ILE A 803 3.87 -31.94 -13.32
N ILE A 804 3.59 -30.71 -13.76
CA ILE A 804 4.53 -29.91 -14.55
C ILE A 804 5.80 -29.63 -13.72
N SER A 805 5.64 -29.22 -12.47
CA SER A 805 6.77 -28.92 -11.58
C SER A 805 7.65 -30.13 -11.34
N SER A 806 7.06 -31.32 -11.18
CA SER A 806 7.82 -32.54 -11.01
C SER A 806 8.78 -32.80 -12.17
N VAL A 807 8.41 -32.49 -13.42
CA VAL A 807 9.28 -32.66 -14.59
C VAL A 807 10.47 -31.71 -14.55
N LEU A 808 10.24 -30.46 -14.14
CA LEU A 808 11.23 -29.38 -14.13
C LEU A 808 12.19 -29.46 -12.93
N LEU A 809 11.72 -30.00 -11.80
CA LEU A 809 12.50 -30.09 -10.58
C LEU A 809 13.54 -31.23 -10.63
N PRO A 810 14.76 -31.00 -10.10
CA PRO A 810 15.75 -32.05 -9.91
C PRO A 810 15.37 -32.95 -8.71
N GLU A 811 15.84 -34.19 -8.74
CA GLU A 811 15.65 -35.13 -7.62
C GLU A 811 16.65 -34.81 -6.49
N SER A 812 16.29 -35.13 -5.25
CA SER A 812 17.16 -34.89 -4.08
C SER A 812 18.54 -35.56 -4.25
N PRO A 813 19.66 -34.80 -4.19
CA PRO A 813 21.00 -35.36 -4.22
C PRO A 813 21.22 -36.40 -3.12
N ARG A 814 20.71 -36.13 -1.92
CA ARG A 814 20.82 -37.01 -0.75
C ARG A 814 20.17 -38.38 -1.02
N TRP A 815 18.94 -38.38 -1.56
CA TRP A 815 18.25 -39.62 -1.88
C TRP A 815 18.96 -40.41 -2.98
N LEU A 816 19.54 -39.73 -3.97
CA LEU A 816 20.29 -40.38 -5.05
C LEU A 816 21.53 -41.10 -4.52
N ILE A 817 22.23 -40.50 -3.55
CA ILE A 817 23.38 -41.13 -2.87
C ILE A 817 22.91 -42.33 -2.03
N GLU A 818 21.84 -42.20 -1.25
CA GLU A 818 21.25 -43.30 -0.47
C GLU A 818 20.81 -44.49 -1.33
N MET A 819 20.46 -44.26 -2.61
CA MET A 819 20.13 -45.29 -3.59
C MET A 819 21.33 -45.79 -4.42
N GLY A 820 22.55 -45.35 -4.11
CA GLY A 820 23.77 -45.73 -4.83
C GLY A 820 23.93 -45.12 -6.22
N ARG A 821 23.16 -44.08 -6.57
CA ARG A 821 23.16 -43.42 -7.89
C ARG A 821 24.00 -42.13 -7.88
N LYS A 822 25.32 -42.28 -7.73
CA LYS A 822 26.26 -41.15 -7.55
C LYS A 822 26.32 -40.19 -8.73
N GLU A 823 26.34 -40.72 -9.95
CA GLU A 823 26.44 -39.95 -11.19
C GLU A 823 25.21 -39.05 -11.41
N ASP A 824 24.04 -39.52 -10.98
CA ASP A 824 22.81 -38.73 -11.02
C ASP A 824 22.78 -37.68 -9.90
N ALA A 825 23.38 -37.97 -8.73
CA ALA A 825 23.53 -37.01 -7.64
C ALA A 825 24.41 -35.82 -8.08
N ILE A 826 25.52 -36.08 -8.77
CA ILE A 826 26.41 -35.05 -9.34
C ILE A 826 25.62 -34.15 -10.30
N LYS A 827 24.88 -34.72 -11.26
CA LYS A 827 24.03 -33.96 -12.19
C LYS A 827 22.96 -33.13 -11.47
N SER A 828 22.42 -33.63 -10.36
CA SER A 828 21.44 -32.89 -9.55
C SER A 828 22.08 -31.67 -8.88
N ILE A 829 23.26 -31.82 -8.26
CA ILE A 829 24.00 -30.70 -7.65
C ILE A 829 24.46 -29.70 -8.72
N GLU A 830 24.94 -30.14 -9.88
CA GLU A 830 25.29 -29.27 -11.01
C GLU A 830 24.12 -28.40 -11.47
N ARG A 831 22.89 -28.95 -11.48
CA ARG A 831 21.69 -28.16 -11.79
C ARG A 831 21.39 -27.13 -10.70
N LEU A 832 21.61 -27.48 -9.43
CA LEU A 832 21.27 -26.67 -8.25
C LEU A 832 22.32 -25.61 -7.88
N ARG A 833 23.61 -25.82 -8.19
CA ARG A 833 24.74 -24.95 -7.78
C ARG A 833 25.38 -24.25 -8.99
N THR A 834 26.32 -23.35 -8.74
CA THR A 834 27.05 -22.54 -9.75
C THR A 834 28.56 -22.78 -9.75
N GLY A 835 29.02 -23.98 -9.36
CA GLY A 835 30.46 -24.31 -9.19
C GLY A 835 31.08 -25.24 -10.25
N GLY A 836 30.32 -25.65 -11.28
CA GLY A 836 30.80 -26.63 -12.27
C GLY A 836 30.80 -28.08 -11.76
N ALA A 837 31.24 -29.00 -12.61
CA ALA A 837 31.17 -30.45 -12.37
C ALA A 837 32.12 -30.94 -11.25
N GLU A 838 33.26 -30.28 -11.08
CA GLU A 838 34.30 -30.70 -10.14
C GLU A 838 33.91 -30.37 -8.69
N ALA A 839 33.41 -29.16 -8.44
CA ALA A 839 32.85 -28.78 -7.14
C ALA A 839 31.63 -29.63 -6.75
N ALA A 840 30.82 -30.04 -7.74
CA ALA A 840 29.70 -30.95 -7.50
C ALA A 840 30.16 -32.36 -7.07
N ARG A 841 31.29 -32.86 -7.61
CA ARG A 841 31.88 -34.14 -7.19
C ARG A 841 32.40 -34.09 -5.76
N GLU A 842 33.06 -33.00 -5.39
CA GLU A 842 33.53 -32.80 -4.01
C GLU A 842 32.37 -32.74 -3.02
N GLU A 843 31.28 -32.03 -3.34
CA GLU A 843 30.09 -31.97 -2.48
C GLU A 843 29.41 -33.34 -2.34
N VAL A 844 29.32 -34.12 -3.43
CA VAL A 844 28.80 -35.51 -3.38
C VAL A 844 29.69 -36.41 -2.54
N ALA A 845 31.02 -36.33 -2.68
CA ALA A 845 31.96 -37.13 -1.89
C ALA A 845 31.83 -36.81 -0.39
N ALA A 846 31.77 -35.52 -0.03
CA ALA A 846 31.57 -35.10 1.35
C ALA A 846 30.22 -35.57 1.94
N LEU A 847 29.14 -35.54 1.13
CA LEU A 847 27.83 -36.06 1.53
C LEU A 847 27.84 -37.57 1.72
N GLU A 848 28.54 -38.31 0.86
CA GLU A 848 28.69 -39.75 0.97
C GLU A 848 29.47 -40.15 2.23
N ASP A 849 30.60 -39.49 2.50
CA ASP A 849 31.37 -39.71 3.72
C ASP A 849 30.54 -39.40 4.97
N ALA A 850 29.76 -38.31 4.95
CA ALA A 850 28.85 -37.97 6.04
C ALA A 850 27.77 -39.04 6.25
N ILE A 851 27.19 -39.62 5.17
CA ILE A 851 26.20 -40.70 5.28
C ILE A 851 26.85 -41.98 5.83
N HIS A 852 28.03 -42.36 5.34
CA HIS A 852 28.75 -43.56 5.79
C HIS A 852 29.16 -43.48 7.26
N GLN A 853 29.74 -42.35 7.69
CA GLN A 853 30.07 -42.12 9.10
C GLN A 853 28.81 -42.20 9.97
N HIS A 854 27.69 -41.66 9.47
CA HIS A 854 26.43 -41.65 10.20
C HIS A 854 25.79 -43.05 10.33
N GLU A 855 25.89 -43.91 9.30
CA GLU A 855 25.43 -45.31 9.35
C GLU A 855 26.22 -46.13 10.35
N GLN A 856 27.54 -45.94 10.41
CA GLN A 856 28.42 -46.62 11.37
C GLN A 856 28.13 -46.22 12.83
N LEU A 857 27.79 -44.95 13.08
CA LEU A 857 27.51 -44.43 14.42
C LEU A 857 26.13 -44.83 14.98
N THR A 858 25.10 -44.99 14.13
CA THR A 858 23.71 -45.18 14.61
C THR A 858 23.23 -46.62 14.71
N GLY A 859 23.97 -47.60 14.18
CA GLY A 859 23.65 -49.03 14.34
C GLY A 859 22.30 -49.46 13.75
N GLY A 860 21.69 -48.65 12.89
CA GLY A 860 20.45 -48.94 12.16
C GLY A 860 19.39 -47.82 12.24
N THR A 861 18.49 -47.80 11.26
CA THR A 861 17.44 -46.77 11.09
C THR A 861 16.04 -47.27 11.45
N SER A 862 15.89 -48.38 12.19
CA SER A 862 14.57 -48.98 12.45
C SER A 862 13.66 -48.09 13.32
N TRP A 863 12.33 -48.25 13.20
CA TRP A 863 11.34 -47.45 13.94
C TRP A 863 11.50 -47.54 15.46
N ILE A 864 12.05 -48.64 15.97
CA ILE A 864 12.28 -48.83 17.40
C ILE A 864 13.37 -47.91 17.97
N HIS A 865 14.29 -47.44 17.12
CA HIS A 865 15.35 -46.52 17.54
C HIS A 865 14.83 -45.12 17.85
N LEU A 866 13.61 -44.76 17.41
CA LEU A 866 12.94 -43.52 17.81
C LEU A 866 12.71 -43.44 19.32
N PHE A 867 12.46 -44.58 19.96
CA PHE A 867 12.09 -44.64 21.37
C PHE A 867 13.26 -45.04 22.29
N ARG A 868 14.50 -45.03 21.79
CA ARG A 868 15.70 -45.43 22.56
C ARG A 868 16.63 -44.25 22.82
N GLY A 869 17.19 -44.18 24.03
CA GLY A 869 18.25 -43.23 24.38
C GLY A 869 17.85 -41.75 24.26
N SER A 870 18.77 -40.94 23.74
CA SER A 870 18.56 -39.49 23.50
C SER A 870 17.45 -39.23 22.47
N ASN A 871 17.24 -40.13 21.51
CA ASN A 871 16.22 -40.01 20.47
C ASN A 871 14.78 -40.06 21.01
N ALA A 872 14.53 -40.77 22.09
CA ALA A 872 13.20 -40.83 22.72
C ALA A 872 12.71 -39.43 23.14
N ARG A 873 13.61 -38.61 23.70
CA ARG A 873 13.32 -37.23 24.08
C ARG A 873 13.06 -36.36 22.85
N ARG A 874 13.82 -36.55 21.77
CA ARG A 874 13.65 -35.81 20.51
C ARG A 874 12.30 -36.10 19.86
N THR A 875 11.95 -37.37 19.74
CA THR A 875 10.68 -37.81 19.17
C THR A 875 9.49 -37.34 20.02
N MET A 876 9.62 -37.38 21.36
CA MET A 876 8.60 -36.82 22.26
C MET A 876 8.37 -35.33 22.02
N ILE A 877 9.44 -34.54 21.89
CA ILE A 877 9.33 -33.09 21.60
C ILE A 877 8.64 -32.88 20.26
N THR A 878 9.06 -33.59 19.21
CA THR A 878 8.46 -33.52 17.87
C THR A 878 6.96 -33.82 17.89
N VAL A 879 6.55 -34.92 18.54
CA VAL A 879 5.14 -35.32 18.63
C VAL A 879 4.32 -34.35 19.47
N ALA A 880 4.84 -33.92 20.61
CA ALA A 880 4.12 -32.98 21.48
C ALA A 880 3.94 -31.61 20.81
N MET A 881 4.92 -31.13 20.05
CA MET A 881 4.84 -29.85 19.34
C MET A 881 3.69 -29.78 18.34
N THR A 882 3.53 -30.80 17.51
CA THR A 882 2.45 -30.86 16.51
C THR A 882 1.09 -31.12 17.16
N CYS A 883 1.03 -31.96 18.19
CA CYS A 883 -0.19 -32.20 18.97
C CYS A 883 -0.67 -30.93 19.67
N LEU A 884 0.21 -30.18 20.32
CA LEU A 884 -0.14 -28.93 21.00
C LEU A 884 -0.52 -27.83 19.99
N GLN A 885 0.15 -27.75 18.84
CA GLN A 885 -0.23 -26.83 17.76
C GLN A 885 -1.70 -27.04 17.35
N GLN A 886 -2.11 -28.30 17.13
CA GLN A 886 -3.47 -28.65 16.75
C GLN A 886 -4.45 -28.46 17.93
N GLY A 887 -4.03 -28.84 19.14
CA GLY A 887 -4.82 -28.72 20.37
C GLY A 887 -5.18 -27.29 20.74
N MET A 888 -4.34 -26.29 20.45
CA MET A 888 -4.64 -24.87 20.72
C MET A 888 -5.67 -24.23 19.76
N GLY A 889 -6.33 -25.04 18.93
CA GLY A 889 -7.55 -24.64 18.23
C GLY A 889 -7.37 -24.20 16.78
N ILE A 890 -6.23 -24.45 16.12
CA ILE A 890 -6.05 -24.09 14.70
C ILE A 890 -7.05 -24.77 13.78
N SER A 891 -7.34 -26.05 14.01
CA SER A 891 -8.31 -26.79 13.21
C SER A 891 -9.72 -26.20 13.38
N MET A 892 -10.06 -25.76 14.60
CA MET A 892 -11.31 -25.06 14.90
C MET A 892 -11.41 -23.74 14.14
N VAL A 893 -10.39 -22.86 14.27
CA VAL A 893 -10.42 -21.54 13.64
C VAL A 893 -10.45 -21.66 12.12
N ASN A 894 -9.57 -22.45 11.52
CA ASN A 894 -9.49 -22.52 10.05
C ASN A 894 -10.77 -23.07 9.40
N ASN A 895 -11.42 -24.07 10.00
CA ASN A 895 -12.58 -24.73 9.38
C ASN A 895 -13.93 -24.13 9.81
N TYR A 896 -14.02 -23.54 11.01
CA TYR A 896 -15.30 -23.15 11.60
C TYR A 896 -15.39 -21.67 12.00
N LEU A 897 -14.41 -20.82 11.64
CA LEU A 897 -14.47 -19.38 11.90
C LEU A 897 -15.74 -18.76 11.32
N VAL A 898 -16.03 -19.00 10.03
CA VAL A 898 -17.19 -18.40 9.35
C VAL A 898 -18.50 -18.80 10.04
N VAL A 899 -18.65 -20.07 10.40
CA VAL A 899 -19.83 -20.58 11.14
C VAL A 899 -19.93 -19.94 12.52
N THR A 900 -18.81 -19.80 13.23
CA THR A 900 -18.77 -19.16 14.55
C THR A 900 -19.18 -17.68 14.47
N LEU A 901 -18.72 -16.96 13.45
CA LEU A 901 -19.08 -15.58 13.18
C LEU A 901 -20.57 -15.42 12.81
N LEU A 902 -21.12 -16.35 12.02
CA LEU A 902 -22.56 -16.39 11.73
C LEU A 902 -23.40 -16.59 13.00
N ASN A 903 -22.98 -17.51 13.88
CA ASN A 903 -23.70 -17.82 15.11
C ASN A 903 -23.78 -16.64 16.09
N ILE A 904 -22.79 -15.74 16.08
CA ILE A 904 -22.80 -14.51 16.90
C ILE A 904 -23.47 -13.31 16.19
N GLY A 905 -24.00 -13.49 14.97
CA GLY A 905 -24.78 -12.47 14.24
C GLY A 905 -23.97 -11.57 13.30
N VAL A 906 -22.76 -11.96 12.90
CA VAL A 906 -21.94 -11.19 11.95
C VAL A 906 -22.45 -11.38 10.53
N THR A 907 -22.69 -10.27 9.82
CA THR A 907 -23.34 -10.26 8.50
C THR A 907 -22.41 -10.65 7.34
N ASN A 908 -21.11 -10.32 7.40
CA ASN A 908 -20.13 -10.58 6.33
C ASN A 908 -18.93 -11.43 6.81
N PRO A 909 -19.15 -12.69 7.23
CA PRO A 909 -18.10 -13.53 7.83
C PRO A 909 -17.04 -14.01 6.81
N ILE A 910 -17.42 -14.22 5.54
CA ILE A 910 -16.49 -14.64 4.47
C ILE A 910 -15.46 -13.52 4.18
N GLN A 911 -15.90 -12.26 4.19
CA GLN A 911 -15.00 -11.11 4.04
C GLN A 911 -13.96 -11.05 5.17
N ILE A 912 -14.40 -11.31 6.40
CA ILE A 912 -13.52 -11.32 7.57
C ILE A 912 -12.48 -12.44 7.45
N ALA A 913 -12.89 -13.64 7.02
CA ALA A 913 -11.96 -14.75 6.78
C ALA A 913 -10.91 -14.41 5.71
N LEU A 914 -11.29 -13.72 4.63
CA LEU A 914 -10.35 -13.26 3.60
C LEU A 914 -9.35 -12.23 4.14
N ILE A 915 -9.84 -11.21 4.87
CA ILE A 915 -8.97 -10.18 5.47
C ILE A 915 -8.01 -10.83 6.46
N LEU A 916 -8.51 -11.73 7.32
CA LEU A 916 -7.70 -12.45 8.29
C LEU A 916 -6.58 -13.25 7.60
N GLY A 917 -6.91 -13.97 6.52
CA GLY A 917 -5.93 -14.71 5.72
C GLY A 917 -4.84 -13.80 5.10
N CYS A 918 -5.23 -12.64 4.56
CA CYS A 918 -4.27 -11.66 4.05
C CYS A 918 -3.35 -11.12 5.16
N CYS A 919 -3.90 -10.80 6.33
CA CYS A 919 -3.10 -10.35 7.47
C CYS A 919 -2.15 -11.45 7.97
N GLN A 920 -2.60 -12.70 8.06
CA GLN A 920 -1.76 -13.84 8.41
C GLN A 920 -0.61 -14.02 7.42
N PHE A 921 -0.88 -13.94 6.12
CA PHE A 921 0.16 -14.05 5.08
C PHE A 921 1.23 -12.96 5.21
N VAL A 922 0.80 -11.71 5.40
CA VAL A 922 1.70 -10.57 5.59
C VAL A 922 2.56 -10.74 6.85
N VAL A 923 1.95 -11.12 7.96
CA VAL A 923 2.69 -11.37 9.22
C VAL A 923 3.64 -12.54 9.08
N MET A 924 3.25 -13.60 8.38
CA MET A 924 4.13 -14.74 8.14
C MET A 924 5.35 -14.35 7.29
N LEU A 925 5.14 -13.54 6.23
CA LEU A 925 6.20 -13.05 5.35
C LEU A 925 7.19 -12.13 6.09
N THR A 926 6.67 -11.29 6.98
CA THR A 926 7.46 -10.29 7.73
C THR A 926 8.13 -10.85 8.99
N VAL A 927 7.50 -11.77 9.73
CA VAL A 927 8.01 -12.25 11.03
C VAL A 927 8.84 -13.52 10.89
N MET A 928 8.50 -14.44 9.98
CA MET A 928 9.21 -15.73 9.83
C MET A 928 10.63 -15.55 9.28
N SER A 929 10.85 -14.50 8.49
CA SER A 929 12.14 -14.24 7.85
C SER A 929 13.21 -13.67 8.81
N PHE A 930 12.84 -13.18 10.01
CA PHE A 930 13.77 -12.42 10.89
C PHE A 930 13.66 -12.69 12.39
N ALA A 931 12.47 -13.03 12.90
CA ALA A 931 12.24 -13.10 14.35
C ALA A 931 12.81 -14.36 15.03
N PRO A 932 12.71 -15.59 14.46
CA PRO A 932 13.16 -16.81 15.15
C PRO A 932 14.66 -16.83 15.45
N ASP A 933 15.48 -16.29 14.55
CA ASP A 933 16.94 -16.22 14.71
C ASP A 933 17.37 -15.07 15.62
N ARG A 934 16.55 -14.02 15.76
CA ARG A 934 16.83 -12.90 16.65
C ARG A 934 16.36 -13.14 18.09
N PHE A 935 15.13 -13.60 18.28
CA PHE A 935 14.51 -13.74 19.61
C PHE A 935 14.64 -15.14 20.20
N GLY A 936 14.93 -16.16 19.38
CA GLY A 936 14.95 -17.56 19.81
C GLY A 936 13.57 -18.21 19.75
N ARG A 937 13.54 -19.53 19.61
CA ARG A 937 12.31 -20.30 19.38
C ARG A 937 11.45 -20.37 20.63
N ARG A 938 12.08 -20.54 21.80
CA ARG A 938 11.39 -20.77 23.08
C ARG A 938 10.55 -19.58 23.57
N PRO A 939 11.06 -18.34 23.65
CA PRO A 939 10.26 -17.19 24.11
C PRO A 939 9.09 -16.88 23.16
N MET A 940 9.30 -17.06 21.85
CA MET A 940 8.24 -16.83 20.85
C MET A 940 7.09 -17.84 20.98
N LEU A 941 7.39 -19.12 21.22
CA LEU A 941 6.37 -20.14 21.48
C LEU A 941 5.59 -19.85 22.76
N MET A 942 6.25 -19.42 23.84
CA MET A 942 5.57 -19.10 25.11
C MET A 942 4.64 -17.87 24.96
N LEU A 943 5.13 -16.79 24.36
CA LEU A 943 4.35 -15.58 24.12
C LEU A 943 3.15 -15.87 23.20
N GLY A 944 3.40 -16.65 22.14
CA GLY A 944 2.36 -17.09 21.21
C GLY A 944 1.23 -17.87 21.89
N ALA A 945 1.58 -18.87 22.71
CA ALA A 945 0.59 -19.66 23.45
C ALA A 945 -0.22 -18.78 24.41
N PHE A 946 0.43 -17.83 25.10
CA PHE A 946 -0.24 -16.90 26.01
C PHE A 946 -1.27 -16.02 25.30
N LEU A 947 -0.88 -15.40 24.18
CA LEU A 947 -1.78 -14.52 23.42
C LEU A 947 -2.95 -15.30 22.79
N MET A 948 -2.66 -16.48 22.23
CA MET A 948 -3.69 -17.36 21.67
C MET A 948 -4.68 -17.84 22.74
N GLY A 949 -4.18 -18.33 23.87
CA GLY A 949 -5.01 -18.77 24.99
C GLY A 949 -5.89 -17.66 25.55
N SER A 950 -5.31 -16.48 25.75
CA SER A 950 -6.01 -15.30 26.26
C SER A 950 -7.11 -14.85 25.29
N ALA A 951 -6.82 -14.83 23.98
CA ALA A 951 -7.79 -14.44 22.96
C ALA A 951 -9.01 -15.39 22.93
N LEU A 952 -8.79 -16.71 22.92
CA LEU A 952 -9.90 -17.68 22.95
C LEU A 952 -10.65 -17.69 24.28
N PHE A 953 -9.96 -17.40 25.40
CA PHE A 953 -10.62 -17.24 26.70
C PHE A 953 -11.57 -16.04 26.69
N VAL A 954 -11.16 -14.91 26.10
CA VAL A 954 -12.03 -13.73 25.95
C VAL A 954 -13.21 -14.04 25.03
N VAL A 955 -13.00 -14.71 23.89
CA VAL A 955 -14.09 -15.14 22.99
C VAL A 955 -15.10 -16.03 23.72
N GLY A 956 -14.61 -17.02 24.47
CA GLY A 956 -15.46 -17.88 25.30
C GLY A 956 -16.24 -17.11 26.37
N SER A 957 -15.59 -16.13 27.02
CA SER A 957 -16.18 -15.30 28.07
C SER A 957 -17.28 -14.38 27.56
N ILE A 958 -17.05 -13.75 26.39
CA ILE A 958 -18.07 -12.94 25.70
C ILE A 958 -19.28 -13.82 25.36
N SER A 959 -19.04 -15.00 24.79
CA SER A 959 -20.11 -15.96 24.49
C SER A 959 -20.82 -16.46 25.76
N ALA A 960 -20.14 -16.49 26.91
CA ALA A 960 -20.76 -16.90 28.16
C ALA A 960 -21.66 -15.83 28.76
N ALA A 961 -21.26 -14.56 28.65
CA ALA A 961 -21.98 -13.41 29.16
C ALA A 961 -23.25 -13.07 28.37
N THR A 962 -23.38 -13.52 27.12
CA THR A 962 -24.53 -13.22 26.25
C THR A 962 -25.35 -14.47 25.95
N ASN A 963 -26.60 -14.50 26.44
CA ASN A 963 -27.58 -15.54 26.09
C ASN A 963 -28.37 -15.23 24.80
N ASN A 964 -28.23 -14.01 24.26
CA ASN A 964 -28.82 -13.53 23.00
C ASN A 964 -27.71 -13.02 22.05
N ALA A 965 -28.07 -12.68 20.81
CA ALA A 965 -27.14 -12.09 19.84
C ALA A 965 -26.32 -10.96 20.50
N PRO A 966 -24.99 -11.11 20.63
CA PRO A 966 -24.17 -10.17 21.39
C PRO A 966 -24.31 -8.75 20.81
N PRO A 967 -24.32 -7.70 21.65
CA PRO A 967 -24.29 -6.31 21.20
C PRO A 967 -23.16 -6.06 20.17
N PRO A 968 -23.29 -5.07 19.27
CA PRO A 968 -22.30 -4.81 18.22
C PRO A 968 -20.87 -4.64 18.74
N VAL A 969 -20.69 -4.08 19.93
CA VAL A 969 -19.37 -3.94 20.59
C VAL A 969 -18.76 -5.31 20.89
N MET A 970 -19.54 -6.23 21.47
CA MET A 970 -19.08 -7.59 21.80
C MET A 970 -18.81 -8.43 20.55
N GLN A 971 -19.56 -8.25 19.47
CA GLN A 971 -19.26 -8.84 18.17
C GLN A 971 -17.91 -8.34 17.61
N ARG A 972 -17.67 -7.03 17.64
CA ARG A 972 -16.39 -6.43 17.20
C ARG A 972 -15.21 -6.90 18.04
N THR A 973 -15.37 -7.02 19.36
CA THR A 973 -14.35 -7.57 20.25
C THR A 973 -14.05 -9.03 19.91
N THR A 974 -15.08 -9.84 19.64
CA THR A 974 -14.90 -11.24 19.23
C THR A 974 -14.10 -11.35 17.94
N ILE A 975 -14.44 -10.52 16.93
CA ILE A 975 -13.68 -10.44 15.68
C ILE A 975 -12.23 -10.06 15.98
N GLY A 976 -12.00 -8.99 16.75
CA GLY A 976 -10.66 -8.54 17.12
C GLY A 976 -9.82 -9.61 17.82
N MET A 977 -10.43 -10.41 18.70
CA MET A 977 -9.73 -11.51 19.38
C MET A 977 -9.39 -12.66 18.43
N PHE A 978 -10.22 -12.95 17.41
CA PHE A 978 -9.82 -13.88 16.35
C PHE A 978 -8.62 -13.37 15.53
N PHE A 979 -8.52 -12.04 15.29
CA PHE A 979 -7.32 -11.44 14.70
C PHE A 979 -6.11 -11.62 15.61
N VAL A 980 -6.21 -11.28 16.90
CA VAL A 980 -5.10 -11.49 17.87
C VAL A 980 -4.65 -12.94 17.87
N TRP A 981 -5.59 -13.88 17.94
CA TRP A 981 -5.29 -15.31 17.89
C TRP A 981 -4.56 -15.71 16.60
N ALA A 982 -5.09 -15.31 15.45
CA ALA A 982 -4.58 -15.70 14.13
C ALA A 982 -3.18 -15.14 13.85
N LEU A 983 -2.95 -13.88 14.20
CA LEU A 983 -1.64 -13.24 14.04
C LEU A 983 -0.62 -13.84 15.00
N SER A 984 -1.01 -14.08 16.25
CA SER A 984 -0.14 -14.73 17.25
C SER A 984 0.26 -16.13 16.80
N PHE A 985 -0.67 -16.90 16.23
CA PHE A 985 -0.38 -18.20 15.64
C PHE A 985 0.62 -18.10 14.49
N SER A 986 0.40 -17.19 13.54
CA SER A 986 1.28 -16.98 12.38
C SER A 986 2.70 -16.51 12.74
N THR A 987 2.90 -15.84 13.89
CA THR A 987 4.25 -15.47 14.37
C THR A 987 4.93 -16.54 15.21
N SER A 988 4.19 -17.50 15.76
CA SER A 988 4.71 -18.44 16.76
C SER A 988 4.48 -19.90 16.34
N TRP A 989 3.44 -20.55 16.89
CA TRP A 989 3.16 -21.97 16.75
C TRP A 989 2.84 -22.44 15.34
N GLY A 990 2.44 -21.55 14.43
CA GLY A 990 2.27 -21.84 13.01
C GLY A 990 3.60 -22.31 12.40
N PRO A 991 4.55 -21.41 12.16
CA PRO A 991 5.84 -21.76 11.56
C PRO A 991 6.80 -22.50 12.50
N LEU A 992 6.89 -22.08 13.78
CA LEU A 992 7.94 -22.58 14.68
C LEU A 992 7.76 -24.04 15.07
N SER A 993 6.53 -24.58 15.02
CA SER A 993 6.30 -26.00 15.29
C SER A 993 6.95 -26.88 14.23
N TRP A 994 6.80 -26.53 12.95
CA TRP A 994 7.39 -27.23 11.82
C TRP A 994 8.92 -27.07 11.80
N THR A 995 9.42 -25.86 12.07
CA THR A 995 10.86 -25.62 12.19
C THR A 995 11.49 -26.42 13.34
N THR A 996 10.90 -26.36 14.53
CA THR A 996 11.39 -27.11 15.70
C THR A 996 11.32 -28.61 15.45
N MET A 997 10.27 -29.08 14.77
CA MET A 997 10.13 -30.48 14.36
C MET A 997 11.20 -30.91 13.36
N ALA A 998 11.69 -30.02 12.50
CA ALA A 998 12.77 -30.31 11.56
C ALA A 998 14.17 -30.29 12.24
N GLU A 999 14.37 -29.39 13.21
CA GLU A 999 15.65 -29.17 13.91
C GLU A 999 15.89 -30.19 15.05
N THR A 1000 14.85 -30.71 15.70
CA THR A 1000 14.98 -31.58 16.90
C THR A 1000 15.48 -33.00 16.60
N PRO A 1001 15.00 -33.71 15.57
CA PRO A 1001 15.43 -35.08 15.30
C PRO A 1001 16.87 -35.18 14.79
N SER A 1002 17.55 -36.26 15.16
CA SER A 1002 18.84 -36.65 14.58
C SER A 1002 18.69 -36.95 13.08
N ALA A 1003 19.73 -36.72 12.29
CA ALA A 1003 19.61 -36.76 10.83
C ALA A 1003 19.14 -38.14 10.30
N ALA A 1004 19.58 -39.25 10.90
CA ALA A 1004 19.18 -40.61 10.52
C ALA A 1004 17.71 -40.95 10.81
N LEU A 1005 17.11 -40.35 11.84
CA LEU A 1005 15.73 -40.63 12.27
C LEU A 1005 14.77 -39.48 11.95
N ARG A 1006 15.24 -38.46 11.23
CA ARG A 1006 14.50 -37.23 10.96
C ARG A 1006 13.20 -37.48 10.21
N GLU A 1007 13.25 -38.19 9.09
CA GLU A 1007 12.07 -38.51 8.29
C GLU A 1007 10.99 -39.24 9.12
N LYS A 1008 11.39 -40.25 9.90
CA LYS A 1008 10.47 -41.05 10.72
C LYS A 1008 9.91 -40.28 11.92
N SER A 1009 10.75 -39.48 12.59
CA SER A 1009 10.31 -38.64 13.72
C SER A 1009 9.32 -37.58 13.24
N MET A 1010 9.61 -36.90 12.12
CA MET A 1010 8.75 -35.90 11.52
C MET A 1010 7.43 -36.51 11.02
N GLY A 1011 7.49 -37.67 10.35
CA GLY A 1011 6.29 -38.38 9.89
C GLY A 1011 5.38 -38.80 11.05
N LEU A 1012 5.96 -39.35 12.13
CA LEU A 1012 5.21 -39.70 13.34
C LEU A 1012 4.63 -38.46 14.03
N GLY A 1013 5.39 -37.37 14.10
CA GLY A 1013 4.94 -36.09 14.64
C GLY A 1013 3.76 -35.51 13.85
N ALA A 1014 3.86 -35.45 12.53
CA ALA A 1014 2.79 -34.97 11.66
C ALA A 1014 1.52 -35.83 11.80
N TRP A 1015 1.67 -37.16 11.76
CA TRP A 1015 0.55 -38.10 11.94
C TRP A 1015 -0.16 -37.91 13.28
N ALA A 1016 0.58 -37.81 14.38
CA ALA A 1016 0.02 -37.60 15.71
C ALA A 1016 -0.68 -36.24 15.84
N GLY A 1017 -0.06 -35.18 15.30
CA GLY A 1017 -0.64 -33.85 15.27
C GLY A 1017 -1.97 -33.83 14.52
N PHE A 1018 -1.99 -34.32 13.28
CA PHE A 1018 -3.23 -34.42 12.51
C PHE A 1018 -4.27 -35.35 13.16
N GLY A 1019 -3.86 -36.35 13.95
CA GLY A 1019 -4.77 -37.14 14.80
C GLY A 1019 -5.48 -36.30 15.88
N VAL A 1020 -4.76 -35.41 16.55
CA VAL A 1020 -5.36 -34.42 17.46
C VAL A 1020 -6.27 -33.47 16.68
N GLY A 1021 -5.82 -32.97 15.53
CA GLY A 1021 -6.62 -32.10 14.66
C GLY A 1021 -7.91 -32.76 14.16
N MET A 1022 -7.87 -34.04 13.81
CA MET A 1022 -9.05 -34.84 13.44
C MET A 1022 -10.02 -34.92 14.62
N THR A 1023 -9.52 -35.17 15.83
CA THR A 1023 -10.34 -35.22 17.05
C THR A 1023 -11.03 -33.88 17.30
N VAL A 1024 -10.28 -32.77 17.18
CA VAL A 1024 -10.81 -31.41 17.30
C VAL A 1024 -11.89 -31.15 16.25
N ASN A 1025 -11.62 -31.42 14.98
CA ASN A 1025 -12.56 -31.22 13.88
C ASN A 1025 -13.82 -32.09 14.03
N PHE A 1026 -13.68 -33.31 14.56
CA PHE A 1026 -14.80 -34.22 14.75
C PHE A 1026 -15.73 -33.72 15.85
N VAL A 1027 -15.15 -33.32 16.98
CA VAL A 1027 -15.88 -32.96 18.20
C VAL A 1027 -16.44 -31.52 18.12
N GLN A 1028 -15.77 -30.60 17.41
CA GLN A 1028 -16.12 -29.17 17.43
C GLN A 1028 -17.59 -28.86 17.06
N PRO A 1029 -18.18 -29.43 15.98
CA PRO A 1029 -19.58 -29.14 15.65
C PRO A 1029 -20.57 -29.57 16.74
N TYR A 1030 -20.28 -30.66 17.46
CA TYR A 1030 -21.12 -31.13 18.57
C TYR A 1030 -21.01 -30.22 19.79
N ILE A 1031 -19.80 -29.76 20.13
CA ILE A 1031 -19.59 -28.79 21.22
C ILE A 1031 -20.27 -27.46 20.86
N SER A 1032 -20.09 -26.97 19.64
CA SER A 1032 -20.72 -25.72 19.18
C SER A 1032 -22.25 -25.81 19.18
N ALA A 1033 -22.83 -26.97 18.84
CA ALA A 1033 -24.27 -27.17 18.94
C ALA A 1033 -24.79 -27.17 20.40
N ALA A 1034 -24.01 -27.70 21.36
CA ALA A 1034 -24.41 -27.79 22.76
C ALA A 1034 -24.19 -26.49 23.54
N ILE A 1035 -23.03 -25.84 23.37
CA ILE A 1035 -22.62 -24.69 24.18
C ILE A 1035 -22.27 -23.44 23.36
N GLY A 1036 -22.46 -23.45 22.05
CA GLY A 1036 -22.20 -22.31 21.17
C GLY A 1036 -20.72 -21.92 21.09
N ALA A 1037 -20.46 -20.62 21.03
CA ALA A 1037 -19.10 -20.08 20.98
C ALA A 1037 -18.33 -20.23 22.33
N ARG A 1038 -18.98 -20.73 23.40
CA ARG A 1038 -18.30 -21.15 24.64
C ARG A 1038 -17.32 -22.30 24.41
N SER A 1039 -17.42 -23.00 23.27
CA SER A 1039 -16.43 -24.00 22.81
C SER A 1039 -14.99 -23.47 22.81
N ALA A 1040 -14.78 -22.16 22.65
CA ALA A 1040 -13.47 -21.53 22.71
C ALA A 1040 -12.72 -21.76 24.04
N PHE A 1041 -13.43 -21.96 25.18
CA PHE A 1041 -12.79 -22.26 26.46
C PHE A 1041 -12.03 -23.58 26.46
N VAL A 1042 -12.51 -24.58 25.70
CA VAL A 1042 -11.86 -25.89 25.62
C VAL A 1042 -10.45 -25.72 25.07
N TYR A 1043 -10.30 -24.96 23.99
CA TYR A 1043 -9.01 -24.72 23.36
C TYR A 1043 -8.14 -23.71 24.12
N ALA A 1044 -8.76 -22.71 24.76
CA ALA A 1044 -8.04 -21.78 25.63
C ALA A 1044 -7.37 -22.50 26.82
N SER A 1045 -8.01 -23.55 27.36
CA SER A 1045 -7.49 -24.32 28.49
C SER A 1045 -6.20 -25.07 28.19
N ILE A 1046 -5.90 -25.34 26.91
CA ILE A 1046 -4.69 -26.05 26.48
C ILE A 1046 -3.46 -25.12 26.48
N ALA A 1047 -3.64 -23.81 26.34
CA ALA A 1047 -2.54 -22.85 26.25
C ALA A 1047 -1.60 -22.81 27.48
N PRO A 1048 -2.09 -22.82 28.74
CA PRO A 1048 -1.21 -22.92 29.92
C PRO A 1048 -0.35 -24.19 29.92
N PHE A 1049 -0.90 -25.32 29.47
CA PHE A 1049 -0.13 -26.57 29.34
C PHE A 1049 0.94 -26.46 28.26
N SER A 1050 0.62 -25.83 27.12
CA SER A 1050 1.60 -25.53 26.07
C SER A 1050 2.74 -24.64 26.60
N ILE A 1051 2.43 -23.61 27.39
CA ILE A 1051 3.45 -22.73 28.00
C ILE A 1051 4.34 -23.52 28.95
N ALA A 1052 3.76 -24.36 29.82
CA ALA A 1052 4.52 -25.21 30.74
C ALA A 1052 5.42 -26.18 29.97
N PHE A 1053 4.89 -26.83 28.93
CA PHE A 1053 5.64 -27.73 28.06
C PHE A 1053 6.83 -27.02 27.39
N THR A 1054 6.59 -25.87 26.75
CA THR A 1054 7.64 -25.05 26.14
C THR A 1054 8.67 -24.59 27.15
N TYR A 1055 8.25 -24.27 28.38
CA TYR A 1055 9.16 -23.83 29.42
C TYR A 1055 10.07 -24.97 29.91
N PHE A 1056 9.59 -26.19 30.10
CA PHE A 1056 10.38 -27.27 30.70
C PHE A 1056 11.11 -28.16 29.69
N LEU A 1057 10.50 -28.44 28.53
CA LEU A 1057 10.93 -29.53 27.65
C LEU A 1057 11.59 -29.06 26.36
N ILE A 1058 11.23 -27.87 25.85
CA ILE A 1058 11.78 -27.34 24.61
C ILE A 1058 13.14 -26.66 24.84
N PRO A 1059 14.23 -27.15 24.22
CA PRO A 1059 15.52 -26.48 24.22
C PRO A 1059 15.55 -25.25 23.31
N GLU A 1060 16.51 -24.35 23.53
CA GLU A 1060 16.74 -23.24 22.59
C GLU A 1060 17.72 -23.68 21.50
N PHE A 1061 17.32 -23.51 20.24
CA PHE A 1061 18.08 -23.94 19.05
C PHE A 1061 18.80 -22.78 18.34
N LYS A 1062 18.57 -21.54 18.78
CA LYS A 1062 19.15 -20.33 18.17
C LYS A 1062 20.66 -20.41 18.01
N GLY A 1063 21.14 -20.20 16.78
CA GLY A 1063 22.55 -20.02 16.45
C GLY A 1063 23.40 -21.30 16.53
N ARG A 1064 22.78 -22.48 16.47
CA ARG A 1064 23.47 -23.78 16.57
C ARG A 1064 23.34 -24.57 15.28
N SER A 1065 24.42 -25.25 14.89
CA SER A 1065 24.37 -26.20 13.78
C SER A 1065 23.62 -27.47 14.18
N LEU A 1066 23.15 -28.25 13.21
CA LEU A 1066 22.43 -29.51 13.50
C LEU A 1066 23.34 -30.51 14.22
N GLU A 1067 24.63 -30.50 13.90
CA GLU A 1067 25.67 -31.33 14.48
C GLU A 1067 25.94 -30.93 15.95
N GLN A 1068 25.96 -29.63 16.24
CA GLN A 1068 26.04 -29.12 17.62
C GLN A 1068 24.81 -29.49 18.45
N ILE A 1069 23.61 -29.41 17.83
CA ILE A 1069 22.37 -29.88 18.46
C ILE A 1069 22.48 -31.37 18.77
N ASP A 1070 23.06 -32.15 17.85
CA ASP A 1070 23.25 -33.58 18.05
C ASP A 1070 24.17 -33.89 19.23
N GLU A 1071 25.31 -33.20 19.32
CA GLU A 1071 26.24 -33.28 20.46
C GLU A 1071 25.54 -32.99 21.80
N MET A 1072 24.71 -31.94 21.87
CA MET A 1072 24.05 -31.54 23.12
C MET A 1072 23.01 -32.55 23.62
N PHE A 1073 22.29 -33.19 22.69
CA PHE A 1073 21.33 -34.24 23.04
C PHE A 1073 22.03 -35.52 23.48
N ASP A 1074 23.17 -35.86 22.87
CA ASP A 1074 23.97 -37.02 23.26
C ASP A 1074 24.72 -36.80 24.57
N ALA A 1075 25.14 -35.57 24.84
CA ALA A 1075 25.65 -35.10 26.14
C ALA A 1075 24.53 -34.97 27.21
N LYS A 1076 23.27 -35.27 26.88
CA LYS A 1076 22.11 -35.25 27.78
C LYS A 1076 21.93 -33.93 28.54
N VAL A 1077 22.22 -32.82 27.88
CA VAL A 1077 22.11 -31.48 28.51
C VAL A 1077 20.63 -31.20 28.90
N PRO A 1078 20.35 -30.57 30.05
CA PRO A 1078 18.98 -30.12 30.36
C PRO A 1078 18.51 -29.04 29.38
N ALA A 1079 17.23 -29.05 28.96
CA ALA A 1079 16.70 -28.10 27.96
C ALA A 1079 17.04 -26.62 28.24
N ARG A 1080 17.07 -26.22 29.52
CA ARG A 1080 17.37 -24.85 29.95
C ARG A 1080 18.84 -24.43 29.81
N LYS A 1081 19.76 -25.39 29.71
CA LYS A 1081 21.21 -25.11 29.62
C LYS A 1081 21.76 -25.21 28.19
N PHE A 1082 20.92 -25.50 27.20
CA PHE A 1082 21.32 -25.56 25.78
C PHE A 1082 21.95 -24.25 25.31
N ALA A 1083 21.36 -23.11 25.69
CA ALA A 1083 21.88 -21.80 25.30
C ALA A 1083 23.30 -21.52 25.82
N THR A 1084 23.65 -22.05 27.00
CA THR A 1084 24.92 -21.79 27.69
C THR A 1084 25.97 -22.89 27.51
N TYR A 1085 25.64 -23.98 26.80
CA TYR A 1085 26.55 -25.11 26.59
C TYR A 1085 27.56 -24.79 25.48
N GLN A 1086 28.84 -25.09 25.69
CA GLN A 1086 29.90 -24.92 24.69
C GLN A 1086 30.16 -26.26 24.01
N CYS A 1087 29.98 -26.31 22.68
CA CYS A 1087 30.20 -27.53 21.90
C CYS A 1087 31.68 -27.69 21.56
N ARG A 1088 32.17 -28.92 21.33
CA ARG A 1088 33.59 -29.16 20.99
C ARG A 1088 34.02 -28.47 19.70
N THR A 1089 33.10 -28.33 18.74
CA THR A 1089 33.29 -27.59 17.49
C THR A 1089 33.51 -26.09 17.70
N ASP A 1090 32.92 -25.49 18.74
CA ASP A 1090 33.16 -24.06 19.05
C ASP A 1090 34.61 -23.82 19.51
N LEU A 1091 35.26 -24.82 20.10
CA LEU A 1091 36.64 -24.74 20.60
C LEU A 1091 37.68 -24.91 19.48
N SER A 1092 37.41 -25.72 18.45
CA SER A 1092 38.30 -25.84 17.29
C SER A 1092 38.25 -24.58 16.41
N ASP A 1093 37.05 -24.05 16.15
CA ASP A 1093 36.87 -22.84 15.35
C ASP A 1093 37.49 -21.61 16.02
N ALA A 1094 37.51 -21.56 17.36
CA ALA A 1094 38.20 -20.53 18.11
C ALA A 1094 39.72 -20.63 17.96
N ALA A 1095 40.28 -21.85 17.94
CA ALA A 1095 41.70 -22.07 17.72
C ALA A 1095 42.13 -21.69 16.29
N ASP A 1096 41.34 -22.03 15.28
CA ASP A 1096 41.65 -21.69 13.88
C ASP A 1096 41.58 -20.18 13.61
N ARG A 1097 40.60 -19.47 14.20
CA ARG A 1097 40.53 -17.99 14.11
C ARG A 1097 41.71 -17.30 14.81
N GLN A 1098 42.24 -17.90 15.88
CA GLN A 1098 43.44 -17.39 16.56
C GLN A 1098 44.66 -17.49 15.63
N VAL A 1099 44.80 -18.61 14.91
CA VAL A 1099 45.89 -18.83 13.94
C VAL A 1099 45.77 -17.90 12.73
N GLU A 1100 44.55 -17.61 12.26
CA GLU A 1100 44.32 -16.70 11.14
C GLU A 1100 44.59 -15.23 11.51
N ALA A 1101 44.21 -14.82 12.73
CA ALA A 1101 44.52 -13.49 13.26
C ALA A 1101 46.03 -13.28 13.45
N ASP A 1102 46.76 -14.30 13.90
CA ASP A 1102 48.21 -14.25 14.04
C ASP A 1102 48.93 -14.14 12.67
N LYS A 1103 48.39 -14.77 11.62
CA LYS A 1103 48.90 -14.62 10.24
C LYS A 1103 48.69 -13.21 9.69
N LEU A 1104 47.49 -12.65 9.85
CA LEU A 1104 47.16 -11.28 9.41
C LEU A 1104 48.05 -10.22 10.08
N GLY A 1105 48.31 -10.36 11.38
CA GLY A 1105 49.24 -9.48 12.10
C GLY A 1105 50.71 -9.64 11.67
N SER A 1106 51.09 -10.81 11.15
CA SER A 1106 52.44 -11.05 10.61
C SER A 1106 52.63 -10.45 9.21
N ASP A 1107 51.59 -10.46 8.38
CA ASP A 1107 51.60 -9.88 7.04
C ASP A 1107 51.57 -8.35 7.06
N GLU A 1108 50.83 -7.73 7.99
CA GLU A 1108 50.87 -6.26 8.20
C GLU A 1108 52.26 -5.78 8.66
N LYS A 1109 52.93 -6.54 9.54
CA LYS A 1109 54.31 -6.23 9.94
C LYS A 1109 55.29 -6.33 8.78
N ARG A 1110 55.11 -7.31 7.89
CA ARG A 1110 55.95 -7.51 6.71
C ARG A 1110 55.77 -6.38 5.68
N ALA A 1111 54.53 -5.96 5.45
CA ALA A 1111 54.22 -4.82 4.58
C ALA A 1111 54.78 -3.48 5.12
N SER A 1112 54.80 -3.31 6.45
CA SER A 1112 55.41 -2.12 7.08
C SER A 1112 56.94 -2.09 6.93
N MET A 1113 57.60 -3.26 6.96
CA MET A 1113 59.04 -3.38 6.77
C MET A 1113 59.46 -3.11 5.32
N ASP A 1114 58.70 -3.62 4.35
CA ASP A 1114 58.95 -3.35 2.92
C ASP A 1114 58.80 -1.85 2.58
N GLN A 1115 57.85 -1.15 3.22
CA GLN A 1115 57.70 0.30 3.05
C GLN A 1115 58.88 1.09 3.65
N ILE A 1116 59.49 0.61 4.73
CA ILE A 1116 60.67 1.24 5.35
C ILE A 1116 61.92 1.01 4.48
N GLU A 1117 62.13 -0.21 3.95
CA GLU A 1117 63.24 -0.49 3.04
C GLU A 1117 63.13 0.29 1.72
N THR A 1118 61.91 0.48 1.20
CA THR A 1118 61.67 1.28 -0.02
C THR A 1118 61.92 2.77 0.23
N ALA A 1119 61.61 3.28 1.43
CA ALA A 1119 61.87 4.66 1.82
C ALA A 1119 63.37 4.95 2.06
N GLU A 1120 64.11 3.98 2.63
CA GLU A 1120 65.57 4.10 2.82
C GLU A 1120 66.34 4.00 1.50
N MET A 1121 65.87 3.21 0.52
CA MET A 1121 66.44 3.20 -0.83
C MET A 1121 66.22 4.50 -1.60
N ALA A 1122 65.06 5.16 -1.42
CA ALA A 1122 64.77 6.45 -2.05
C ALA A 1122 65.59 7.63 -1.46
N GLN A 1123 66.16 7.48 -0.27
CA GLN A 1123 67.07 8.45 0.34
C GLN A 1123 68.55 8.26 -0.05
N ARG A 1124 68.90 7.15 -0.72
CA ARG A 1124 70.27 6.84 -1.17
C ARG A 1124 70.52 7.09 -2.66
N VAL A 1125 69.50 7.54 -3.40
CA VAL A 1125 69.58 8.05 -4.78
C VAL A 1125 69.41 9.56 -4.74
#